data_AF-A0A5A7SJY8-F1
#
_entry.id   AF-A0A5A7SJY8-F1
#
_cell.length_a   1.000
_cell.length_b   1.000
_cell.length_c   1.000
_cell.angle_alpha   90.00
_cell.angle_beta   90.00
_cell.angle_gamma   90.00
#
_symmetry.space_group_name_H-M   'P 1'
#
loop_
_entity.id
_entity.type
_entity.pdbx_description
1 polymer ?
#
loop_
_entity_poly.entity_id
_entity_poly.type
_entity_poly.pdbx_seq_one_letter_code
_entity_poly.pdbx_strand_id
1 'polypeptide(L)'
;MTVTNERTAGATTSAGATHQVALAFEDGVTRFITCREDQTVADASYRQRINIPLDCRDGACGTCKALCESGDYDGGTYIDDALSPSESDDGYALPCCMKPRSDLVLQIAATSDIAKTQAATFSATVVELVRLSGTTMKIAVTIPNRGELAFLPGQYVNIAVPGTDDGSGAPVTRSYSFSNAPHEERLTFLIKLTQGGAMSTYLADRAAVGDAITFTGPHGSFFLRESARPVVLLAGGTGLAPILSMLSKMHDDNSPRKAHLIYGVSTDEDLVALDEIAYFESALPGFSWDHCVSSNTSTAANKGYVTSLLEPRHLYNGDVAIYLCGPPPMVESVRTHISESGVEPTGFYYEKFALAARPAAVAERPAQLSVDVVSEELIIATDARTVARQQILPAAAMTPWDGAMPSTDDADSRRQIAGQSIWPARAGESTPLDADSGMLLSGGGRSIAGQEMFAAPSSSPSPTPAPVPVTVGSAGYQIGEEHPGIHESDAVFEARAALELGALELTFGRMTSRQLSGYRLLADATMPYVSGDHFVDATEYTETNAAFHDYLFTQTGNTHLLEAYKALDVKGRMSEALRDATWCHPLCSQDHVDIVDAFESGDRDKARALVSAHADRSKQTMRRAMADRSTARRPKFVTPGRFADKVVVITGAAQGIGEQTARRIGAEGGRLVLADRSELVRELATDLATDGEASAVTADLESSAGAVAVVRHALATYGRIDVLINNVGGAINFKPFIEFTDSEIRAEIERSLMTTLYMARAVLPEMVGRRSGVIVNVSSAATRGINRIPYSAAKGGINALTASLALEYADDGIRVVATAPGGTEAPPRRISRGTPEQKTDVERDWFQAHIDQTIGSSLLKRYGTLDEQAAAICFLASDEASYITGTVLPVAGGDLG
;
A
#
# COMPACT_ATOMS: atom_id res chain seq x y z
N MET A 1 36.94 -58.91 23.87
CA MET A 1 36.90 -59.69 22.61
C MET A 1 35.49 -59.52 22.03
N THR A 2 35.30 -58.61 21.06
CA THR A 2 35.24 -58.90 19.59
C THR A 2 34.05 -59.83 19.26
N VAL A 3 33.10 -59.50 18.38
CA VAL A 3 33.22 -59.00 16.99
C VAL A 3 31.90 -58.34 16.53
N THR A 4 32.04 -57.20 15.82
CA THR A 4 31.11 -56.51 14.92
C THR A 4 30.90 -57.25 13.59
N ASN A 5 29.71 -57.15 12.97
CA ASN A 5 29.55 -56.68 11.57
C ASN A 5 28.09 -56.73 11.06
N GLU A 6 27.59 -55.54 10.75
CA GLU A 6 26.86 -55.07 9.55
C GLU A 6 25.98 -56.01 8.72
N ARG A 7 24.74 -55.56 8.45
CA ARG A 7 24.33 -55.20 7.08
C ARG A 7 23.18 -54.18 7.01
N THR A 8 23.36 -53.30 6.04
CA THR A 8 22.67 -52.10 5.56
C THR A 8 21.24 -52.26 5.03
N ALA A 9 20.40 -51.24 5.27
CA ALA A 9 19.39 -50.68 4.36
C ALA A 9 18.95 -49.31 4.95
N GLY A 10 19.51 -48.17 4.53
CA GLY A 10 19.12 -47.42 3.34
C GLY A 10 18.73 -46.00 3.77
N ALA A 11 19.63 -45.02 3.65
CA ALA A 11 19.38 -43.63 4.02
C ALA A 11 18.72 -42.88 2.85
N THR A 12 17.42 -42.60 3.03
CA THR A 12 16.63 -41.63 2.28
C THR A 12 17.05 -40.20 2.63
N THR A 13 17.09 -39.34 1.62
CA THR A 13 17.26 -37.88 1.65
C THR A 13 16.57 -37.21 2.84
N SER A 14 17.26 -36.37 3.62
CA SER A 14 16.66 -35.68 4.78
C SER A 14 15.71 -34.56 4.32
N ALA A 15 14.43 -34.90 4.26
CA ALA A 15 13.33 -33.95 4.35
C ALA A 15 13.48 -33.15 5.66
N GLY A 16 13.18 -31.85 5.66
CA GLY A 16 13.06 -31.06 6.90
C GLY A 16 12.12 -31.76 7.89
N ALA A 17 12.37 -31.58 9.19
CA ALA A 17 11.58 -32.26 10.20
C ALA A 17 10.08 -31.96 10.01
N THR A 18 9.28 -33.00 10.14
CA THR A 18 7.82 -32.94 10.02
C THR A 18 7.20 -33.16 11.38
N HIS A 19 6.29 -32.28 11.75
CA HIS A 19 5.55 -32.31 13.00
C HIS A 19 4.10 -32.72 12.75
N GLN A 20 3.51 -33.42 13.71
CA GLN A 20 2.08 -33.70 13.73
C GLN A 20 1.33 -32.56 14.40
N VAL A 21 0.34 -32.02 13.71
CA VAL A 21 -0.54 -31.00 14.26
C VAL A 21 -1.93 -31.60 14.42
N ALA A 22 -2.40 -31.68 15.66
CA ALA A 22 -3.76 -32.08 16.00
C ALA A 22 -4.67 -30.84 15.95
N LEU A 23 -5.63 -30.84 15.03
CA LEU A 23 -6.68 -29.83 14.89
C LEU A 23 -7.93 -30.34 15.61
N ALA A 24 -8.17 -29.86 16.82
CA ALA A 24 -9.38 -30.13 17.59
C ALA A 24 -10.48 -29.14 17.19
N PHE A 25 -11.61 -29.64 16.71
CA PHE A 25 -12.75 -28.84 16.27
C PHE A 25 -13.84 -28.77 17.35
N GLU A 26 -14.73 -27.79 17.25
CA GLU A 26 -15.81 -27.53 18.22
C GLU A 26 -16.80 -28.71 18.36
N ASP A 27 -16.95 -29.51 17.31
CA ASP A 27 -17.78 -30.74 17.29
C ASP A 27 -17.13 -31.94 18.01
N GLY A 28 -16.00 -31.73 18.70
CA GLY A 28 -15.26 -32.75 19.43
C GLY A 28 -14.45 -33.69 18.54
N VAL A 29 -14.39 -33.44 17.23
CA VAL A 29 -13.58 -34.21 16.29
C VAL A 29 -12.16 -33.66 16.27
N THR A 30 -11.16 -34.54 16.32
CA THR A 30 -9.75 -34.17 16.11
C THR A 30 -9.26 -34.71 14.77
N ARG A 31 -8.60 -33.87 13.98
CA ARG A 31 -7.90 -34.28 12.75
C ARG A 31 -6.41 -34.05 12.90
N PHE A 32 -5.62 -35.00 12.41
CA PHE A 32 -4.17 -34.88 12.40
C PHE A 32 -3.71 -34.49 11.01
N ILE A 33 -2.86 -33.47 10.93
CA ILE A 33 -2.18 -33.06 9.70
C ILE A 33 -0.68 -33.13 9.91
N THR A 34 0.04 -33.51 8.86
CA THR A 34 1.50 -33.43 8.87
C THR A 34 1.94 -32.06 8.34
N CYS A 35 2.67 -31.31 9.15
CA CYS A 35 3.18 -29.98 8.82
C CYS A 35 4.71 -30.00 8.83
N ARG A 36 5.33 -29.30 7.88
CA ARG A 36 6.80 -29.19 7.78
C ARG A 36 7.23 -27.93 8.53
N GLU A 37 8.43 -27.89 9.09
CA GLU A 37 8.95 -26.71 9.80
C GLU A 37 9.02 -25.43 8.93
N ASP A 38 9.14 -25.58 7.61
CA ASP A 38 9.17 -24.45 6.67
C ASP A 38 7.78 -23.97 6.22
N GLN A 39 6.72 -24.71 6.59
CA GLN A 39 5.35 -24.51 6.14
C GLN A 39 4.45 -23.99 7.26
N THR A 40 3.48 -23.12 6.91
CA THR A 40 2.46 -22.69 7.87
C THR A 40 1.47 -23.82 8.18
N VAL A 41 0.88 -23.79 9.37
CA VAL A 41 -0.16 -24.75 9.75
C VAL A 41 -1.38 -24.65 8.83
N ALA A 42 -1.77 -23.43 8.44
CA ALA A 42 -2.87 -23.21 7.49
C ALA A 42 -2.60 -23.87 6.14
N ASP A 43 -1.42 -23.68 5.54
CA ASP A 43 -1.08 -24.30 4.26
C ASP A 43 -1.01 -25.83 4.36
N ALA A 44 -0.49 -26.35 5.47
CA ALA A 44 -0.46 -27.79 5.73
C ALA A 44 -1.88 -28.38 5.83
N SER A 45 -2.80 -27.63 6.45
CA SER A 45 -4.20 -27.99 6.62
C SER A 45 -4.94 -28.01 5.28
N TYR A 46 -4.83 -26.93 4.49
CA TYR A 46 -5.45 -26.83 3.16
C TYR A 46 -4.91 -27.87 2.18
N ARG A 47 -3.60 -28.14 2.20
CA ARG A 47 -2.98 -29.21 1.39
C ARG A 47 -3.60 -30.58 1.69
N GLN A 48 -4.00 -30.81 2.93
CA GLN A 48 -4.61 -32.06 3.40
C GLN A 48 -6.15 -32.02 3.36
N ARG A 49 -6.72 -31.04 2.66
CA ARG A 49 -8.17 -30.85 2.47
C ARG A 49 -8.93 -30.67 3.78
N ILE A 50 -8.28 -30.02 4.74
CA ILE A 50 -8.90 -29.54 5.97
C ILE A 50 -8.83 -28.01 5.91
N ASN A 51 -9.89 -27.41 5.41
CA ASN A 51 -10.02 -25.98 5.20
C ASN A 51 -10.43 -25.31 6.51
N ILE A 52 -9.48 -25.19 7.44
CA ILE A 52 -9.70 -24.37 8.64
C ILE A 52 -10.07 -22.93 8.24
N PRO A 53 -10.79 -22.18 9.09
CA PRO A 53 -11.12 -20.78 8.81
C PRO A 53 -9.87 -20.00 8.37
N LEU A 54 -9.91 -19.42 7.18
CA LEU A 54 -8.79 -18.70 6.59
C LEU A 54 -9.31 -17.70 5.56
N ASP A 55 -8.71 -16.51 5.52
CA ASP A 55 -9.09 -15.46 4.56
C ASP A 55 -7.83 -14.79 3.99
N CYS A 56 -7.22 -13.83 4.70
CA CYS A 56 -6.11 -13.02 4.19
C CYS A 56 -4.75 -13.73 4.02
N ARG A 57 -4.51 -14.81 4.78
CA ARG A 57 -3.24 -15.57 4.86
C ARG A 57 -1.98 -14.80 5.28
N ASP A 58 -2.10 -13.55 5.69
CA ASP A 58 -0.96 -12.66 5.99
C ASP A 58 -0.95 -12.12 7.43
N GLY A 59 -1.82 -12.64 8.30
CA GLY A 59 -1.91 -12.18 9.69
C GLY A 59 -2.61 -10.83 9.86
N ALA A 60 -3.43 -10.38 8.89
CA ALA A 60 -4.17 -9.12 8.97
C ALA A 60 -5.64 -9.24 9.42
N CYS A 61 -6.34 -10.32 9.09
CA CYS A 61 -7.80 -10.40 9.31
C CYS A 61 -8.25 -11.11 10.60
N GLY A 62 -7.34 -11.84 11.27
CA GLY A 62 -7.67 -12.63 12.46
C GLY A 62 -8.57 -13.85 12.24
N THR A 63 -9.08 -14.08 11.03
CA THR A 63 -10.01 -15.19 10.69
C THR A 63 -9.51 -16.56 11.11
N CYS A 64 -8.21 -16.83 10.97
CA CYS A 64 -7.66 -18.15 11.26
C CYS A 64 -7.39 -18.40 12.75
N LYS A 65 -7.61 -17.39 13.61
CA LYS A 65 -7.26 -17.44 15.04
C LYS A 65 -7.72 -18.75 15.68
N ALA A 66 -6.75 -19.43 16.32
CA ALA A 66 -6.90 -20.73 16.95
C ALA A 66 -6.17 -20.69 18.30
N LEU A 67 -6.65 -21.45 19.28
CA LEU A 67 -5.96 -21.59 20.57
C LEU A 67 -4.91 -22.71 20.45
N CYS A 68 -3.65 -22.43 20.78
CA CYS A 68 -2.60 -23.44 20.84
C CYS A 68 -2.54 -24.04 22.25
N GLU A 69 -3.08 -25.25 22.43
CA GLU A 69 -3.09 -25.92 23.74
C GLU A 69 -1.71 -26.45 24.15
N SER A 70 -0.92 -26.88 23.17
CA SER A 70 0.42 -27.40 23.43
C SER A 70 1.29 -27.40 22.18
N GLY A 71 2.61 -27.35 22.41
CA GLY A 71 3.65 -27.38 21.39
C GLY A 71 4.36 -26.05 21.20
N ASP A 72 5.56 -26.09 20.62
CA ASP A 72 6.38 -24.93 20.31
C ASP A 72 6.21 -24.55 18.84
N TYR A 73 6.12 -23.25 18.56
CA TYR A 73 5.89 -22.72 17.23
C TYR A 73 6.55 -21.35 17.04
N ASP A 74 6.80 -21.01 15.78
CA ASP A 74 7.04 -19.65 15.34
C ASP A 74 5.70 -19.02 14.96
N GLY A 75 5.27 -17.98 15.68
CA GLY A 75 3.99 -17.29 15.44
C GLY A 75 3.97 -16.41 14.19
N GLY A 76 5.13 -16.19 13.55
CA GLY A 76 5.28 -15.30 12.40
C GLY A 76 5.02 -13.83 12.73
N THR A 77 4.68 -13.04 11.70
CA THR A 77 4.32 -11.62 11.85
C THR A 77 2.84 -11.44 11.56
N TYR A 78 2.18 -10.63 12.37
CA TYR A 78 0.76 -10.27 12.25
C TYR A 78 0.55 -8.87 12.85
N ILE A 79 -0.60 -8.26 12.56
CA ILE A 79 -0.98 -6.97 13.18
C ILE A 79 -1.78 -7.22 14.46
N ASP A 80 -1.67 -6.30 15.43
CA ASP A 80 -2.38 -6.39 16.72
C ASP A 80 -3.91 -6.49 16.55
N ASP A 81 -4.45 -5.93 15.45
CA ASP A 81 -5.85 -6.03 15.05
C ASP A 81 -6.30 -7.49 14.77
N ALA A 82 -5.39 -8.34 14.30
CA ALA A 82 -5.65 -9.74 13.97
C ALA A 82 -5.45 -10.67 15.16
N LEU A 83 -4.41 -10.42 15.97
CA LEU A 83 -4.12 -11.12 17.21
C LEU A 83 -3.40 -10.13 18.14
N SER A 84 -4.10 -9.72 19.20
CA SER A 84 -3.54 -8.77 20.16
C SER A 84 -2.48 -9.42 21.04
N PRO A 85 -1.59 -8.62 21.68
CA PRO A 85 -0.61 -9.16 22.62
C PRO A 85 -1.21 -9.98 23.76
N SER A 86 -2.37 -9.56 24.32
CA SER A 86 -3.06 -10.30 25.39
C SER A 86 -3.60 -11.64 24.90
N GLU A 87 -4.20 -11.70 23.71
CA GLU A 87 -4.66 -12.96 23.13
C GLU A 87 -3.49 -13.92 22.83
N SER A 88 -2.35 -13.38 22.37
CA SER A 88 -1.13 -14.16 22.18
C SER A 88 -0.59 -14.72 23.50
N ASP A 89 -0.62 -13.93 24.58
CA ASP A 89 -0.20 -14.35 25.93
C ASP A 89 -1.15 -15.43 26.49
N ASP A 90 -2.44 -15.38 26.14
CA ASP A 90 -3.45 -16.39 26.48
C ASP A 90 -3.34 -17.68 25.64
N GLY A 91 -2.34 -17.77 24.74
CA GLY A 91 -2.04 -18.94 23.92
C GLY A 91 -2.78 -18.98 22.58
N TYR A 92 -3.48 -17.92 22.19
CA TYR A 92 -4.02 -17.83 20.83
C TYR A 92 -2.91 -17.56 19.82
N ALA A 93 -3.12 -18.06 18.61
CA ALA A 93 -2.18 -17.92 17.52
C ALA A 93 -2.90 -17.90 16.18
N LEU A 94 -2.20 -17.46 15.12
CA LEU A 94 -2.73 -17.41 13.77
C LEU A 94 -2.09 -18.54 12.93
N PRO A 95 -2.80 -19.65 12.64
CA PRO A 95 -2.34 -20.74 11.77
C PRO A 95 -1.77 -20.30 10.41
N CYS A 96 -2.16 -19.13 9.88
CA CYS A 96 -1.61 -18.61 8.62
C CYS A 96 -0.20 -18.03 8.76
N CYS A 97 0.21 -17.66 9.97
CA CYS A 97 1.56 -17.19 10.27
C CYS A 97 2.36 -18.24 11.07
N MET A 98 1.67 -19.19 11.71
CA MET A 98 2.23 -20.22 12.58
C MET A 98 3.00 -21.28 11.82
N LYS A 99 4.27 -21.51 12.17
CA LYS A 99 5.08 -22.66 11.73
C LYS A 99 5.49 -23.52 12.93
N PRO A 100 5.27 -24.85 12.90
CA PRO A 100 5.57 -25.71 14.05
C PRO A 100 7.08 -25.89 14.26
N ARG A 101 7.50 -25.91 15.53
CA ARG A 101 8.84 -26.35 15.99
C ARG A 101 8.77 -27.67 16.76
N SER A 102 7.58 -28.08 17.17
CA SER A 102 7.26 -29.41 17.69
C SER A 102 5.89 -29.86 17.17
N ASP A 103 5.46 -31.07 17.55
CA ASP A 103 4.05 -31.46 17.46
C ASP A 103 3.18 -30.43 18.19
N LEU A 104 2.03 -30.08 17.60
CA LEU A 104 1.11 -29.05 18.09
C LEU A 104 -0.28 -29.61 18.33
N VAL A 105 -1.02 -29.00 19.26
CA VAL A 105 -2.46 -29.20 19.42
C VAL A 105 -3.15 -27.84 19.34
N LEU A 106 -4.00 -27.64 18.33
CA LEU A 106 -4.74 -26.41 18.09
C LEU A 106 -6.24 -26.64 18.22
N GLN A 107 -6.93 -25.79 18.99
CA GLN A 107 -8.38 -25.68 18.92
C GLN A 107 -8.79 -24.73 17.80
N ILE A 108 -9.51 -25.27 16.82
CA ILE A 108 -10.01 -24.53 15.66
C ILE A 108 -11.44 -24.05 15.97
N ALA A 109 -11.67 -22.74 15.82
CA ALA A 109 -12.98 -22.10 15.99
C ALA A 109 -13.94 -22.39 14.82
N ALA A 110 -14.15 -23.67 14.52
CA ALA A 110 -15.10 -24.21 13.56
C ALA A 110 -15.36 -25.70 13.87
N THR A 111 -16.40 -26.27 13.25
CA THR A 111 -16.64 -27.72 13.27
C THR A 111 -15.84 -28.43 12.17
N SER A 112 -15.60 -29.73 12.33
CA SER A 112 -14.83 -30.51 11.36
C SER A 112 -15.55 -30.68 10.02
N ASP A 113 -16.87 -30.55 9.99
CA ASP A 113 -17.67 -30.62 8.78
C ASP A 113 -17.57 -29.34 7.93
N ILE A 114 -17.53 -28.17 8.58
CA ILE A 114 -17.23 -26.89 7.93
C ILE A 114 -15.85 -26.92 7.30
N ALA A 115 -14.85 -27.46 8.01
CA ALA A 115 -13.49 -27.56 7.51
C ALA A 115 -13.35 -28.50 6.30
N LYS A 116 -14.40 -29.23 5.89
CA LYS A 116 -14.41 -30.00 4.64
C LYS A 116 -15.11 -29.27 3.49
N THR A 117 -15.78 -28.15 3.77
CA THR A 117 -16.48 -27.37 2.75
C THR A 117 -15.48 -26.59 1.91
N GLN A 118 -15.64 -26.63 0.59
CA GLN A 118 -14.87 -25.82 -0.37
C GLN A 118 -15.85 -24.90 -1.08
N ALA A 119 -15.41 -23.66 -1.36
CA ALA A 119 -16.17 -22.79 -2.23
C ALA A 119 -16.34 -23.45 -3.61
N ALA A 120 -17.57 -23.55 -4.07
CA ALA A 120 -17.93 -24.11 -5.36
C ALA A 120 -18.81 -23.13 -6.13
N THR A 121 -18.86 -23.32 -7.45
CA THR A 121 -19.72 -22.51 -8.32
C THR A 121 -21.06 -23.22 -8.52
N PHE A 122 -22.14 -22.49 -8.29
CA PHE A 122 -23.51 -22.98 -8.41
C PHE A 122 -24.28 -22.17 -9.46
N SER A 123 -25.07 -22.88 -10.27
CA SER A 123 -26.08 -22.26 -11.13
C SER A 123 -27.40 -22.23 -10.40
N ALA A 124 -27.99 -21.04 -10.29
CA ALA A 124 -29.22 -20.79 -9.57
C ALA A 124 -30.28 -20.18 -10.47
N THR A 125 -31.54 -20.38 -10.12
CA THR A 125 -32.68 -19.74 -10.78
C THR A 125 -33.33 -18.76 -9.82
N VAL A 126 -33.58 -17.53 -10.29
CA VAL A 126 -34.32 -16.53 -9.54
C VAL A 126 -35.77 -16.98 -9.41
N VAL A 127 -36.23 -17.22 -8.18
CA VAL A 127 -37.61 -17.66 -7.91
C VAL A 127 -38.47 -16.55 -7.31
N GLU A 128 -37.85 -15.50 -6.76
CA GLU A 128 -38.57 -14.39 -6.15
C GLU A 128 -37.74 -13.09 -6.23
N LEU A 129 -38.44 -11.98 -6.51
CA LEU A 129 -37.91 -10.62 -6.50
C LEU A 129 -38.91 -9.73 -5.75
N VAL A 130 -38.52 -9.22 -4.59
CA VAL A 130 -39.38 -8.37 -3.75
C VAL A 130 -38.69 -7.03 -3.50
N ARG A 131 -39.27 -5.96 -4.04
CA ARG A 131 -38.80 -4.60 -3.78
C ARG A 131 -39.32 -4.14 -2.42
N LEU A 132 -38.48 -4.26 -1.39
CA LEU A 132 -38.84 -3.91 -0.02
C LEU A 132 -38.98 -2.39 0.17
N SER A 133 -38.20 -1.59 -0.57
CA SER A 133 -38.28 -0.13 -0.53
C SER A 133 -37.77 0.55 -1.81
N GLY A 134 -37.68 1.89 -1.79
CA GLY A 134 -37.01 2.69 -2.82
C GLY A 134 -35.57 2.24 -3.09
N THR A 135 -34.89 1.74 -2.06
CA THR A 135 -33.44 1.57 -2.01
C THR A 135 -33.00 0.14 -1.74
N THR A 136 -33.91 -0.81 -1.44
CA THR A 136 -33.54 -2.19 -1.11
C THR A 136 -34.44 -3.21 -1.81
N MET A 137 -33.82 -4.29 -2.30
CA MET A 137 -34.46 -5.44 -2.94
C MET A 137 -34.11 -6.73 -2.19
N LYS A 138 -35.09 -7.61 -1.97
CA LYS A 138 -34.88 -9.00 -1.58
C LYS A 138 -34.97 -9.89 -2.80
N ILE A 139 -34.00 -10.78 -2.98
CA ILE A 139 -33.98 -11.79 -4.04
C ILE A 139 -33.94 -13.17 -3.40
N ALA A 140 -34.72 -14.12 -3.95
CA ALA A 140 -34.63 -15.53 -3.60
C ALA A 140 -34.28 -16.36 -4.82
N VAL A 141 -33.35 -17.31 -4.65
CA VAL A 141 -32.92 -18.23 -5.70
C VAL A 141 -32.95 -19.68 -5.22
N THR A 142 -33.08 -20.61 -6.15
CA THR A 142 -32.95 -22.06 -5.91
C THR A 142 -31.81 -22.63 -6.73
N ILE A 143 -31.11 -23.62 -6.19
CA ILE A 143 -30.06 -24.37 -6.89
C ILE A 143 -30.45 -25.85 -7.00
N PRO A 144 -30.21 -26.54 -8.13
CA PRO A 144 -30.59 -27.94 -8.30
C PRO A 144 -29.89 -28.91 -7.33
N ASN A 145 -28.66 -28.59 -6.97
CA ASN A 145 -27.75 -29.39 -6.13
C ASN A 145 -27.60 -28.76 -4.73
N ARG A 146 -28.72 -28.39 -4.12
CA ARG A 146 -28.78 -27.67 -2.82
C ARG A 146 -28.00 -28.33 -1.69
N GLY A 147 -27.99 -29.67 -1.63
CA GLY A 147 -27.26 -30.43 -0.61
C GLY A 147 -25.74 -30.33 -0.70
N GLU A 148 -25.18 -29.83 -1.80
CA GLU A 148 -23.74 -29.63 -1.97
C GLU A 148 -23.26 -28.27 -1.41
N LEU A 149 -24.19 -27.33 -1.19
CA LEU A 149 -23.89 -26.03 -0.60
C LEU A 149 -24.15 -26.07 0.92
N ALA A 150 -23.09 -26.26 1.70
CA ALA A 150 -23.11 -26.04 3.14
C ALA A 150 -22.48 -24.68 3.45
N PHE A 151 -23.17 -23.81 4.20
CA PHE A 151 -22.67 -22.50 4.62
C PHE A 151 -23.02 -22.23 6.08
N LEU A 152 -22.31 -21.30 6.70
CA LEU A 152 -22.57 -20.88 8.07
C LEU A 152 -23.35 -19.56 8.13
N PRO A 153 -24.23 -19.40 9.14
CA PRO A 153 -25.03 -18.19 9.26
C PRO A 153 -24.15 -16.95 9.43
N GLY A 154 -24.10 -16.12 8.40
CA GLY A 154 -23.25 -14.94 8.29
C GLY A 154 -22.37 -14.90 7.03
N GLN A 155 -22.08 -16.06 6.43
CA GLN A 155 -21.28 -16.17 5.22
C GLN A 155 -21.95 -15.57 3.97
N TYR A 156 -21.15 -15.37 2.92
CA TYR A 156 -21.58 -14.76 1.66
C TYR A 156 -21.20 -15.57 0.42
N VAL A 157 -21.75 -15.16 -0.72
CA VAL A 157 -21.38 -15.66 -2.06
C VAL A 157 -21.07 -14.52 -3.00
N ASN A 158 -20.27 -14.79 -4.02
CA ASN A 158 -20.01 -13.87 -5.12
C ASN A 158 -20.96 -14.18 -6.28
N ILE A 159 -21.98 -13.33 -6.49
CA ILE A 159 -22.96 -13.48 -7.56
C ILE A 159 -22.47 -12.77 -8.82
N ALA A 160 -22.41 -13.50 -9.94
CA ALA A 160 -22.16 -12.95 -11.26
C ALA A 160 -23.37 -12.15 -11.74
N VAL A 161 -23.18 -10.89 -12.14
CA VAL A 161 -24.24 -10.00 -12.61
C VAL A 161 -24.58 -10.34 -14.06
N PRO A 162 -25.83 -10.75 -14.37
CA PRO A 162 -26.19 -11.19 -15.73
C PRO A 162 -26.02 -10.10 -16.79
N GLY A 163 -25.40 -10.47 -17.92
CA GLY A 163 -25.21 -9.56 -19.06
C GLY A 163 -24.21 -8.43 -18.82
N THR A 164 -23.25 -8.63 -17.92
CA THR A 164 -22.15 -7.71 -17.67
C THR A 164 -20.82 -8.36 -18.01
N ASP A 165 -19.82 -7.53 -18.31
CA ASP A 165 -18.44 -7.92 -18.63
C ASP A 165 -17.52 -6.96 -17.85
N ASP A 166 -16.49 -7.50 -17.20
CA ASP A 166 -15.51 -6.72 -16.44
C ASP A 166 -14.38 -6.14 -17.30
N GLY A 167 -14.45 -6.32 -18.63
CA GLY A 167 -13.45 -5.89 -19.60
C GLY A 167 -12.45 -6.97 -19.98
N SER A 168 -12.48 -8.13 -19.29
CA SER A 168 -11.67 -9.31 -19.58
C SER A 168 -12.44 -10.44 -20.28
N GLY A 169 -13.75 -10.26 -20.52
CA GLY A 169 -14.63 -11.32 -21.00
C GLY A 169 -15.27 -12.15 -19.88
N ALA A 170 -15.01 -11.79 -18.61
CA ALA A 170 -15.60 -12.43 -17.44
C ALA A 170 -16.76 -11.58 -16.89
N PRO A 171 -17.79 -12.21 -16.28
CA PRO A 171 -18.91 -11.46 -15.74
C PRO A 171 -18.50 -10.68 -14.49
N VAL A 172 -18.99 -9.44 -14.36
CA VAL A 172 -18.80 -8.65 -13.13
C VAL A 172 -19.46 -9.39 -11.95
N THR A 173 -18.72 -9.62 -10.86
CA THR A 173 -19.24 -10.29 -9.66
C THR A 173 -19.45 -9.32 -8.50
N ARG A 174 -20.40 -9.62 -7.61
CA ARG A 174 -20.68 -8.85 -6.39
C ARG A 174 -20.98 -9.78 -5.21
N SER A 175 -20.48 -9.42 -4.04
CA SER A 175 -20.62 -10.21 -2.82
C SER A 175 -21.95 -9.92 -2.12
N TYR A 176 -22.68 -10.97 -1.76
CA TYR A 176 -23.96 -10.89 -1.03
C TYR A 176 -24.04 -11.97 0.04
N SER A 177 -24.30 -11.55 1.28
CA SER A 177 -24.50 -12.45 2.42
C SER A 177 -25.85 -13.14 2.37
N PHE A 178 -25.90 -14.40 2.76
CA PHE A 178 -27.17 -15.12 2.94
C PHE A 178 -28.01 -14.44 4.02
N SER A 179 -29.33 -14.39 3.81
CA SER A 179 -30.29 -13.85 4.79
C SER A 179 -31.27 -14.89 5.34
N ASN A 180 -31.09 -16.17 4.99
CA ASN A 180 -31.93 -17.30 5.41
C ASN A 180 -31.12 -18.34 6.20
N ALA A 181 -31.80 -19.35 6.76
CA ALA A 181 -31.15 -20.44 7.48
C ALA A 181 -30.37 -21.38 6.53
N PRO A 182 -29.24 -21.96 6.99
CA PRO A 182 -28.43 -22.89 6.19
C PRO A 182 -29.13 -24.15 5.68
N HIS A 183 -30.27 -24.53 6.26
CA HIS A 183 -31.01 -25.73 5.88
C HIS A 183 -32.15 -25.45 4.88
N GLU A 184 -32.47 -24.18 4.62
CA GLU A 184 -33.57 -23.81 3.72
C GLU A 184 -33.22 -24.08 2.25
N GLU A 185 -34.22 -24.57 1.50
CA GLU A 185 -34.13 -24.86 0.06
C GLU A 185 -33.88 -23.59 -0.78
N ARG A 186 -34.51 -22.47 -0.40
CA ARG A 186 -34.34 -21.18 -1.06
C ARG A 186 -33.20 -20.41 -0.41
N LEU A 187 -32.33 -19.82 -1.22
CA LEU A 187 -31.27 -18.92 -0.77
C LEU A 187 -31.75 -17.49 -0.98
N THR A 188 -31.76 -16.68 0.07
CA THR A 188 -32.24 -15.29 0.01
C THR A 188 -31.13 -14.30 0.31
N PHE A 189 -31.19 -13.13 -0.34
CA PHE A 189 -30.22 -12.04 -0.18
C PHE A 189 -30.95 -10.70 -0.08
N LEU A 190 -30.41 -9.78 0.73
CA LEU A 190 -30.85 -8.38 0.77
C LEU A 190 -29.83 -7.50 0.04
N ILE A 191 -30.28 -6.78 -0.97
CA ILE A 191 -29.43 -6.03 -1.88
C ILE A 191 -29.82 -4.55 -1.85
N LYS A 192 -28.85 -3.70 -1.49
CA LYS A 192 -28.99 -2.25 -1.58
C LYS A 192 -28.91 -1.83 -3.05
N LEU A 193 -29.94 -1.14 -3.51
CA LEU A 193 -29.99 -0.54 -4.85
C LEU A 193 -29.25 0.79 -4.82
N THR A 194 -28.16 0.85 -5.57
CA THR A 194 -27.30 2.02 -5.74
C THR A 194 -27.34 2.50 -7.18
N GLN A 195 -27.39 3.81 -7.38
CA GLN A 195 -27.41 4.40 -8.71
C GLN A 195 -26.10 4.06 -9.45
N GLY A 196 -26.22 3.52 -10.67
CA GLY A 196 -25.08 3.12 -11.50
C GLY A 196 -24.39 1.81 -11.09
N GLY A 197 -24.88 1.10 -10.06
CA GLY A 197 -24.34 -0.18 -9.66
C GLY A 197 -24.76 -1.31 -10.61
N ALA A 198 -23.82 -2.13 -11.08
CA ALA A 198 -24.10 -3.20 -12.05
C ALA A 198 -25.25 -4.15 -11.64
N MET A 199 -25.22 -4.68 -10.42
CA MET A 199 -26.31 -5.52 -9.88
C MET A 199 -27.59 -4.69 -9.67
N SER A 200 -27.47 -3.46 -9.18
CA SER A 200 -28.61 -2.55 -8.98
C SER A 200 -29.36 -2.28 -10.28
N THR A 201 -28.64 -2.03 -11.37
CA THR A 201 -29.20 -1.83 -12.72
C THR A 201 -29.86 -3.11 -13.24
N TYR A 202 -29.23 -4.28 -13.04
CA TYR A 202 -29.86 -5.55 -13.39
C TYR A 202 -31.18 -5.75 -12.64
N LEU A 203 -31.18 -5.60 -11.31
CA LEU A 203 -32.36 -5.80 -10.47
C LEU A 203 -33.46 -4.76 -10.70
N ALA A 204 -33.11 -3.53 -11.03
CA ALA A 204 -34.07 -2.46 -11.28
C ALA A 204 -34.73 -2.57 -12.67
N ASP A 205 -33.96 -2.93 -13.69
CA ASP A 205 -34.39 -2.72 -15.08
C ASP A 205 -34.63 -4.02 -15.86
N ARG A 206 -34.00 -5.13 -15.46
CA ARG A 206 -33.91 -6.35 -16.29
C ARG A 206 -34.32 -7.65 -15.60
N ALA A 207 -34.12 -7.76 -14.29
CA ALA A 207 -34.28 -9.02 -13.58
C ALA A 207 -35.74 -9.51 -13.59
N ALA A 208 -35.91 -10.79 -13.89
CA ALA A 208 -37.20 -11.47 -13.89
C ALA A 208 -37.12 -12.80 -13.11
N VAL A 209 -38.25 -13.21 -12.55
CA VAL A 209 -38.41 -14.57 -12.02
C VAL A 209 -38.25 -15.56 -13.18
N GLY A 210 -37.36 -16.55 -12.99
CA GLY A 210 -36.93 -17.50 -14.01
C GLY A 210 -35.52 -17.24 -14.54
N ASP A 211 -34.91 -16.08 -14.25
CA ASP A 211 -33.55 -15.78 -14.72
C ASP A 211 -32.51 -16.74 -14.11
N ALA A 212 -31.54 -17.13 -14.92
CA ALA A 212 -30.39 -17.91 -14.48
C ALA A 212 -29.29 -16.97 -13.96
N ILE A 213 -28.82 -17.23 -12.74
CA ILE A 213 -27.67 -16.53 -12.15
C ILE A 213 -26.64 -17.55 -11.68
N THR A 214 -25.37 -17.16 -11.69
CA THR A 214 -24.28 -18.02 -11.19
C THR A 214 -23.65 -17.35 -9.98
N PHE A 215 -23.31 -18.13 -8.95
CA PHE A 215 -22.54 -17.62 -7.82
C PHE A 215 -21.48 -18.61 -7.35
N THR A 216 -20.46 -18.10 -6.67
CA THR A 216 -19.40 -18.91 -6.05
C THR A 216 -19.39 -18.71 -4.54
N GLY A 217 -19.30 -19.79 -3.77
CA GLY A 217 -19.16 -19.77 -2.32
C GLY A 217 -19.46 -21.12 -1.64
N PRO A 218 -19.61 -21.14 -0.31
CA PRO A 218 -19.63 -19.97 0.57
C PRO A 218 -18.24 -19.37 0.79
N HIS A 219 -18.23 -18.10 1.19
CA HIS A 219 -17.06 -17.32 1.58
C HIS A 219 -17.33 -16.59 2.90
N GLY A 220 -16.27 -16.10 3.54
CA GLY A 220 -16.37 -15.24 4.72
C GLY A 220 -16.18 -15.98 6.05
N SER A 221 -15.64 -15.23 7.01
CA SER A 221 -15.32 -15.68 8.38
C SER A 221 -16.26 -15.11 9.45
N PHE A 222 -17.13 -14.19 9.04
CA PHE A 222 -18.21 -13.65 9.83
C PHE A 222 -19.35 -14.66 9.89
N PHE A 223 -19.42 -15.44 10.97
CA PHE A 223 -20.50 -16.39 11.18
C PHE A 223 -20.79 -16.58 12.67
N LEU A 224 -22.02 -16.97 13.00
CA LEU A 224 -22.42 -17.22 14.38
C LEU A 224 -21.58 -18.34 15.01
N ARG A 225 -20.80 -18.03 16.06
CA ARG A 225 -20.02 -19.01 16.82
C ARG A 225 -20.90 -19.82 17.77
N GLU A 226 -20.60 -21.10 17.95
CA GLU A 226 -21.30 -21.97 18.91
C GLU A 226 -20.90 -21.62 20.34
N SER A 227 -21.86 -21.14 21.14
CA SER A 227 -21.67 -20.90 22.58
C SER A 227 -23.04 -20.62 23.22
N ALA A 228 -23.10 -20.53 24.55
CA ALA A 228 -24.31 -20.14 25.29
C ALA A 228 -24.30 -18.68 25.78
N ARG A 229 -23.20 -17.94 25.53
CA ARG A 229 -23.01 -16.57 26.01
C ARG A 229 -23.94 -15.57 25.30
N PRO A 230 -24.26 -14.43 25.95
CA PRO A 230 -25.00 -13.34 25.33
C PRO A 230 -24.33 -12.81 24.06
N VAL A 231 -25.14 -12.28 23.13
CA VAL A 231 -24.67 -11.67 21.90
C VAL A 231 -25.27 -10.28 21.68
N VAL A 232 -24.48 -9.37 21.12
CA VAL A 232 -24.94 -8.09 20.58
C VAL A 232 -24.75 -8.13 19.07
N LEU A 233 -25.82 -7.85 18.33
CA LEU A 233 -25.88 -7.86 16.88
C LEU A 233 -26.04 -6.42 16.40
N LEU A 234 -25.15 -5.93 15.55
CA LEU A 234 -25.15 -4.56 15.05
C LEU A 234 -25.22 -4.61 13.53
N ALA A 235 -26.27 -4.02 12.96
CA ALA A 235 -26.52 -4.05 11.52
C ALA A 235 -26.64 -2.64 10.95
N GLY A 236 -26.00 -2.41 9.80
CA GLY A 236 -26.08 -1.17 9.03
C GLY A 236 -26.69 -1.39 7.65
N GLY A 237 -27.86 -0.82 7.37
CA GLY A 237 -28.51 -0.96 6.05
C GLY A 237 -28.76 -2.44 5.68
N THR A 238 -28.20 -2.92 4.58
CA THR A 238 -28.30 -4.34 4.19
C THR A 238 -27.35 -5.27 4.94
N GLY A 239 -26.50 -4.74 5.84
CA GLY A 239 -25.76 -5.54 6.82
C GLY A 239 -26.67 -6.35 7.76
N LEU A 240 -27.99 -6.12 7.70
CA LEU A 240 -29.02 -6.94 8.32
C LEU A 240 -29.06 -8.38 7.75
N ALA A 241 -28.69 -8.61 6.48
CA ALA A 241 -28.77 -9.94 5.86
C ALA A 241 -28.06 -11.05 6.65
N PRO A 242 -26.75 -10.97 6.93
CA PRO A 242 -26.09 -12.02 7.70
C PRO A 242 -26.66 -12.17 9.10
N ILE A 243 -27.14 -11.08 9.72
CA ILE A 243 -27.77 -11.11 11.05
C ILE A 243 -29.08 -11.90 11.04
N LEU A 244 -29.92 -11.76 10.01
CA LEU A 244 -31.14 -12.56 9.86
C LEU A 244 -30.82 -14.06 9.71
N SER A 245 -29.76 -14.40 8.98
CA SER A 245 -29.27 -15.78 8.91
C SER A 245 -28.87 -16.31 10.29
N MET A 246 -28.15 -15.51 11.09
CA MET A 246 -27.77 -15.87 12.46
C MET A 246 -28.99 -16.06 13.39
N LEU A 247 -29.96 -15.14 13.33
CA LEU A 247 -31.20 -15.25 14.11
C LEU A 247 -32.01 -16.50 13.73
N SER A 248 -32.04 -16.85 12.43
CA SER A 248 -32.68 -18.07 11.95
C SER A 248 -32.03 -19.31 12.57
N LYS A 249 -30.69 -19.39 12.56
CA LYS A 249 -29.97 -20.50 13.22
C LYS A 249 -30.25 -20.56 14.72
N MET A 250 -30.24 -19.42 15.41
CA MET A 250 -30.55 -19.37 16.84
C MET A 250 -31.97 -19.88 17.12
N HIS A 251 -32.93 -19.59 16.24
CA HIS A 251 -34.29 -20.08 16.34
C HIS A 251 -34.36 -21.59 16.11
N ASP A 252 -33.74 -22.10 15.03
CA ASP A 252 -33.71 -23.53 14.70
C ASP A 252 -33.11 -24.37 15.84
N ASP A 253 -32.06 -23.85 16.50
CA ASP A 253 -31.37 -24.51 17.60
C ASP A 253 -32.10 -24.39 18.94
N ASN A 254 -33.21 -23.66 19.01
CA ASN A 254 -33.87 -23.27 20.27
C ASN A 254 -32.88 -22.61 21.25
N SER A 255 -32.06 -21.69 20.76
CA SER A 255 -30.95 -21.12 21.52
C SER A 255 -31.44 -20.42 22.80
N PRO A 256 -30.85 -20.73 23.97
CA PRO A 256 -31.16 -20.04 25.23
C PRO A 256 -30.43 -18.70 25.36
N ARG A 257 -29.64 -18.30 24.35
CA ARG A 257 -28.81 -17.09 24.38
C ARG A 257 -29.68 -15.84 24.51
N LYS A 258 -29.18 -14.89 25.30
CA LYS A 258 -29.67 -13.51 25.23
C LYS A 258 -29.06 -12.83 24.01
N ALA A 259 -29.88 -12.21 23.18
CA ALA A 259 -29.46 -11.50 21.99
C ALA A 259 -30.10 -10.11 21.96
N HIS A 260 -29.30 -9.10 21.63
CA HIS A 260 -29.81 -7.75 21.40
C HIS A 260 -29.34 -7.22 20.05
N LEU A 261 -30.28 -6.90 19.15
CA LEU A 261 -30.00 -6.31 17.84
C LEU A 261 -30.15 -4.78 17.89
N ILE A 262 -29.16 -4.03 17.40
CA ILE A 262 -29.31 -2.61 17.09
C ILE A 262 -29.18 -2.43 15.58
N TYR A 263 -30.28 -2.02 14.93
CA TYR A 263 -30.37 -1.85 13.49
C TYR A 263 -30.32 -0.38 13.08
N GLY A 264 -29.22 0.05 12.46
CA GLY A 264 -29.01 1.43 12.00
C GLY A 264 -29.20 1.59 10.51
N VAL A 265 -29.94 2.63 10.11
CA VAL A 265 -30.12 2.99 8.69
C VAL A 265 -30.07 4.51 8.46
N SER A 266 -29.93 4.93 7.20
CA SER A 266 -29.81 6.34 6.86
C SER A 266 -31.16 7.07 6.84
N THR A 267 -32.19 6.46 6.26
CA THR A 267 -33.53 7.05 6.09
C THR A 267 -34.62 6.06 6.49
N ASP A 268 -35.85 6.53 6.69
CA ASP A 268 -36.98 5.66 7.05
C ASP A 268 -37.27 4.59 5.98
N GLU A 269 -37.03 4.91 4.70
CA GLU A 269 -37.17 3.95 3.59
C GLU A 269 -36.14 2.80 3.62
N ASP A 270 -35.07 2.96 4.38
CA ASP A 270 -34.03 1.94 4.50
C ASP A 270 -34.34 0.92 5.60
N LEU A 271 -35.33 1.19 6.47
CA LEU A 271 -35.82 0.22 7.47
C LEU A 271 -36.64 -0.88 6.79
N VAL A 272 -35.98 -2.00 6.49
CA VAL A 272 -36.60 -3.15 5.82
C VAL A 272 -36.56 -4.41 6.68
N ALA A 273 -37.34 -5.42 6.29
CA ALA A 273 -37.44 -6.70 6.98
C ALA A 273 -37.85 -6.62 8.48
N LEU A 274 -38.57 -5.56 8.86
CA LEU A 274 -39.04 -5.37 10.24
C LEU A 274 -39.98 -6.49 10.70
N ASP A 275 -40.80 -7.03 9.79
CA ASP A 275 -41.68 -8.17 10.09
C ASP A 275 -40.88 -9.45 10.42
N GLU A 276 -39.72 -9.65 9.77
CA GLU A 276 -38.83 -10.78 10.04
C GLU A 276 -38.15 -10.62 11.41
N ILE A 277 -37.72 -9.39 11.75
CA ILE A 277 -37.16 -9.10 13.07
C ILE A 277 -38.21 -9.29 14.17
N ALA A 278 -39.44 -8.80 13.96
CA ALA A 278 -40.56 -8.96 14.89
C ALA A 278 -40.97 -10.43 15.07
N TYR A 279 -40.88 -11.24 14.00
CA TYR A 279 -41.03 -12.69 14.10
C TYR A 279 -40.01 -13.28 15.08
N PHE A 280 -38.72 -12.96 14.93
CA PHE A 280 -37.69 -13.45 15.83
C PHE A 280 -37.87 -12.95 17.27
N GLU A 281 -38.34 -11.72 17.48
CA GLU A 281 -38.66 -11.20 18.82
C GLU A 281 -39.74 -12.04 19.51
N SER A 282 -40.76 -12.48 18.75
CA SER A 282 -41.79 -13.37 19.27
C SER A 282 -41.32 -14.82 19.45
N ALA A 283 -40.38 -15.27 18.62
CA ALA A 283 -39.98 -16.67 18.50
C ALA A 283 -38.74 -17.06 19.33
N LEU A 284 -37.94 -16.07 19.74
CA LEU A 284 -36.73 -16.24 20.56
C LEU A 284 -36.92 -15.53 21.91
N PRO A 285 -37.18 -16.26 23.01
CA PRO A 285 -37.46 -15.65 24.32
C PRO A 285 -36.35 -14.73 24.86
N GLY A 286 -35.11 -14.91 24.41
CA GLY A 286 -33.95 -14.12 24.80
C GLY A 286 -33.59 -12.98 23.84
N PHE A 287 -34.36 -12.77 22.76
CA PHE A 287 -34.07 -11.77 21.74
C PHE A 287 -34.82 -10.46 22.01
N SER A 288 -34.14 -9.35 21.79
CA SER A 288 -34.69 -8.00 21.82
C SER A 288 -34.00 -7.17 20.75
N TRP A 289 -34.61 -6.08 20.32
CA TRP A 289 -34.01 -5.23 19.31
C TRP A 289 -34.44 -3.78 19.42
N ASP A 290 -33.59 -2.91 18.90
CA ASP A 290 -33.83 -1.50 18.68
C ASP A 290 -33.38 -1.13 17.26
N HIS A 291 -33.91 -0.02 16.74
CA HIS A 291 -33.40 0.57 15.50
C HIS A 291 -33.16 2.05 15.67
N CYS A 292 -32.29 2.62 14.84
CA CYS A 292 -32.09 4.06 14.75
C CYS A 292 -32.00 4.53 13.29
N VAL A 293 -32.46 5.76 13.04
CA VAL A 293 -32.36 6.41 11.73
C VAL A 293 -31.51 7.67 11.86
N SER A 294 -30.48 7.81 11.02
CA SER A 294 -29.55 8.94 11.12
C SER A 294 -30.11 10.24 10.53
N SER A 295 -31.06 10.17 9.60
CA SER A 295 -31.69 11.36 9.02
C SER A 295 -32.44 12.20 10.07
N ASN A 296 -32.13 13.50 10.12
CA ASN A 296 -32.82 14.45 11.00
C ASN A 296 -34.31 14.59 10.70
N THR A 297 -34.74 14.29 9.48
CA THR A 297 -36.15 14.35 9.04
C THR A 297 -36.94 13.08 9.37
N SER A 298 -36.30 12.06 9.92
CA SER A 298 -36.94 10.80 10.30
C SER A 298 -38.03 10.99 11.38
N THR A 299 -39.03 10.11 11.33
CA THR A 299 -40.05 9.97 12.38
C THR A 299 -39.76 8.83 13.37
N ALA A 300 -38.65 8.10 13.20
CA ALA A 300 -38.27 6.99 14.06
C ALA A 300 -38.08 7.43 15.52
N ALA A 301 -38.40 6.52 16.44
CA ALA A 301 -38.33 6.76 17.88
C ALA A 301 -36.91 7.08 18.33
N ASN A 302 -35.93 6.35 17.81
CA ASN A 302 -34.51 6.61 18.05
C ASN A 302 -33.87 7.23 16.80
N LYS A 303 -33.22 8.37 16.98
CA LYS A 303 -32.45 9.06 15.93
C LYS A 303 -30.96 8.93 16.21
N GLY A 304 -30.16 8.96 15.15
CA GLY A 304 -28.69 8.93 15.24
C GLY A 304 -28.10 7.62 14.74
N TYR A 305 -27.07 7.13 15.44
CA TYR A 305 -26.27 5.99 15.01
C TYR A 305 -26.34 4.84 16.01
N VAL A 306 -26.00 3.62 15.60
CA VAL A 306 -26.13 2.42 16.45
C VAL A 306 -25.36 2.53 17.76
N THR A 307 -24.24 3.25 17.78
CA THR A 307 -23.42 3.49 18.98
C THR A 307 -24.19 4.28 20.04
N SER A 308 -25.15 5.12 19.66
CA SER A 308 -25.97 5.89 20.59
C SER A 308 -26.97 5.04 21.38
N LEU A 309 -27.30 3.84 20.88
CA LEU A 309 -28.20 2.89 21.54
C LEU A 309 -27.46 1.75 22.23
N LEU A 310 -26.14 1.70 22.11
CA LEU A 310 -25.33 0.67 22.74
C LEU A 310 -25.08 1.02 24.22
N GLU A 311 -25.98 0.56 25.08
CA GLU A 311 -25.89 0.80 26.52
C GLU A 311 -24.95 -0.21 27.23
N PRO A 312 -24.34 0.16 28.38
CA PRO A 312 -23.48 -0.74 29.16
C PRO A 312 -24.14 -2.09 29.53
N ARG A 313 -25.47 -2.11 29.74
CA ARG A 313 -26.22 -3.34 30.03
C ARG A 313 -26.17 -4.36 28.87
N HIS A 314 -26.01 -3.90 27.63
CA HIS A 314 -25.89 -4.77 26.46
C HIS A 314 -24.53 -5.47 26.41
N LEU A 315 -23.52 -4.91 27.08
CA LEU A 315 -22.16 -5.42 27.03
C LEU A 315 -21.85 -6.46 28.11
N TYR A 316 -22.78 -6.73 29.04
CA TYR A 316 -22.63 -7.73 30.11
C TYR A 316 -21.28 -7.67 30.85
N ASN A 317 -20.75 -6.46 31.06
CA ASN A 317 -19.42 -6.23 31.64
C ASN A 317 -18.29 -7.02 30.94
N GLY A 318 -18.39 -7.24 29.63
CA GLY A 318 -17.41 -7.98 28.82
C GLY A 318 -17.83 -9.41 28.48
N ASP A 319 -18.76 -10.03 29.22
CA ASP A 319 -19.25 -11.40 28.93
C ASP A 319 -20.30 -11.43 27.80
N VAL A 320 -19.88 -10.95 26.62
CA VAL A 320 -20.71 -10.83 25.43
C VAL A 320 -19.88 -11.08 24.18
N ALA A 321 -20.48 -11.62 23.12
CA ALA A 321 -19.89 -11.60 21.78
C ALA A 321 -20.61 -10.57 20.89
N ILE A 322 -19.85 -9.74 20.19
CA ILE A 322 -20.36 -8.67 19.33
C ILE A 322 -20.22 -9.11 17.86
N TYR A 323 -21.31 -9.03 17.10
CA TYR A 323 -21.36 -9.28 15.66
C TYR A 323 -21.81 -8.01 14.95
N LEU A 324 -20.97 -7.46 14.07
CA LEU A 324 -21.16 -6.15 13.46
C LEU A 324 -21.06 -6.22 11.94
N CYS A 325 -22.14 -5.94 11.23
CA CYS A 325 -22.14 -5.93 9.77
C CYS A 325 -22.72 -4.63 9.21
N GLY A 326 -21.98 -3.96 8.32
CA GLY A 326 -22.44 -2.71 7.73
C GLY A 326 -21.40 -1.99 6.86
N PRO A 327 -21.65 -0.73 6.49
CA PRO A 327 -20.70 0.06 5.72
C PRO A 327 -19.43 0.37 6.53
N PRO A 328 -18.25 0.49 5.90
CA PRO A 328 -16.98 0.67 6.61
C PRO A 328 -16.97 1.79 7.67
N PRO A 329 -17.56 2.99 7.44
CA PRO A 329 -17.59 4.04 8.47
C PRO A 329 -18.33 3.66 9.75
N MET A 330 -19.41 2.86 9.64
CA MET A 330 -20.15 2.37 10.80
C MET A 330 -19.31 1.36 11.58
N VAL A 331 -18.64 0.45 10.86
CA VAL A 331 -17.81 -0.59 11.49
C VAL A 331 -16.70 0.04 12.33
N GLU A 332 -16.00 1.02 11.77
CA GLU A 332 -14.95 1.75 12.49
C GLU A 332 -15.51 2.53 13.69
N SER A 333 -16.64 3.22 13.53
CA SER A 333 -17.25 3.98 14.63
C SER A 333 -17.60 3.10 15.83
N VAL A 334 -18.14 1.89 15.59
CA VAL A 334 -18.45 0.95 16.67
C VAL A 334 -17.18 0.38 17.30
N ARG A 335 -16.15 0.05 16.50
CA ARG A 335 -14.85 -0.42 17.04
C ARG A 335 -14.24 0.61 17.99
N THR A 336 -14.18 1.88 17.56
CA THR A 336 -13.70 2.98 18.41
C THR A 336 -14.54 3.09 19.68
N HIS A 337 -15.87 3.05 19.57
CA HIS A 337 -16.76 3.18 20.72
C HIS A 337 -16.57 2.06 21.76
N ILE A 338 -16.41 0.81 21.33
CA ILE A 338 -16.12 -0.31 22.24
C ILE A 338 -14.75 -0.14 22.89
N SER A 339 -13.71 0.22 22.12
CA SER A 339 -12.38 0.46 22.65
C SER A 339 -12.35 1.58 23.70
N GLU A 340 -13.09 2.67 23.48
CA GLU A 340 -13.21 3.79 24.42
C GLU A 340 -14.01 3.44 25.68
N SER A 341 -14.91 2.46 25.59
CA SER A 341 -15.70 1.99 26.75
C SER A 341 -14.85 1.20 27.77
N GLY A 342 -13.66 0.75 27.39
CA GLY A 342 -12.78 -0.07 28.22
C GLY A 342 -13.31 -1.47 28.51
N VAL A 343 -14.34 -1.92 27.75
CA VAL A 343 -14.91 -3.26 27.86
C VAL A 343 -14.28 -4.16 26.80
N GLU A 344 -13.73 -5.29 27.25
CA GLU A 344 -13.23 -6.35 26.36
C GLU A 344 -14.32 -7.42 26.20
N PRO A 345 -15.01 -7.49 25.04
CA PRO A 345 -15.98 -8.54 24.79
C PRO A 345 -15.29 -9.89 24.60
N THR A 346 -15.98 -10.98 24.93
CA THR A 346 -15.50 -12.37 24.68
C THR A 346 -15.27 -12.70 23.21
N GLY A 347 -15.80 -11.88 22.29
CA GLY A 347 -15.49 -11.92 20.87
C GLY A 347 -16.03 -10.68 20.17
N PHE A 348 -15.29 -10.16 19.19
CA PHE A 348 -15.70 -9.05 18.35
C PHE A 348 -15.52 -9.43 16.88
N TYR A 349 -16.63 -9.72 16.19
CA TYR A 349 -16.65 -10.18 14.81
C TYR A 349 -17.30 -9.11 13.94
N TYR A 350 -16.71 -8.81 12.78
CA TYR A 350 -17.28 -7.81 11.89
C TYR A 350 -17.16 -8.16 10.40
N GLU A 351 -18.04 -7.56 9.60
CA GLU A 351 -18.10 -7.69 8.14
C GLU A 351 -18.37 -6.30 7.53
N LYS A 352 -17.59 -5.92 6.51
CA LYS A 352 -17.65 -4.59 5.88
C LYS A 352 -18.19 -4.66 4.46
N PHE A 353 -19.29 -3.97 4.19
CA PHE A 353 -19.87 -3.88 2.85
C PHE A 353 -19.29 -2.68 2.10
N ALA A 354 -18.21 -2.91 1.35
CA ALA A 354 -17.61 -1.89 0.49
C ALA A 354 -18.39 -1.75 -0.84
N LEU A 355 -18.60 -0.52 -1.30
CA LEU A 355 -19.15 -0.27 -2.64
C LEU A 355 -18.04 -0.49 -3.67
N ALA A 356 -18.29 -1.34 -4.66
CA ALA A 356 -17.36 -1.62 -5.77
C ALA A 356 -17.15 -0.44 -6.76
N ALA A 357 -17.81 0.69 -6.54
CA ALA A 357 -17.59 1.95 -7.24
C ALA A 357 -18.08 3.13 -6.38
N ARG A 358 -17.36 4.26 -6.40
CA ARG A 358 -17.82 5.52 -5.79
C ARG A 358 -19.12 5.98 -6.48
N PRO A 359 -20.24 6.20 -5.76
CA PRO A 359 -21.36 6.94 -6.32
C PRO A 359 -20.95 8.40 -6.54
N ALA A 360 -21.35 8.97 -7.67
CA ALA A 360 -21.25 10.42 -7.89
C ALA A 360 -22.15 11.15 -6.88
N ALA A 361 -21.61 12.17 -6.22
CA ALA A 361 -22.35 12.95 -5.23
C ALA A 361 -23.54 13.66 -5.88
N VAL A 362 -24.75 13.39 -5.37
CA VAL A 362 -25.95 14.17 -5.65
C VAL A 362 -25.87 15.46 -4.85
N ALA A 363 -25.93 16.60 -5.54
CA ALA A 363 -25.84 17.92 -4.93
C ALA A 363 -27.08 18.23 -4.06
N GLU A 364 -26.88 18.43 -2.76
CA GLU A 364 -27.86 19.05 -1.89
C GLU A 364 -27.88 20.57 -2.08
N ARG A 365 -29.09 21.15 -2.13
CA ARG A 365 -29.31 22.59 -2.14
C ARG A 365 -29.18 23.15 -0.72
N PRO A 366 -28.47 24.26 -0.48
CA PRO A 366 -28.46 24.89 0.83
C PRO A 366 -29.79 25.59 1.11
N ALA A 367 -30.32 25.37 2.31
CA ALA A 367 -31.40 26.15 2.90
C ALA A 367 -30.91 27.56 3.27
N GLN A 368 -31.81 28.53 3.09
CA GLN A 368 -31.60 29.95 3.43
C GLN A 368 -31.44 30.14 4.94
N LEU A 369 -30.38 30.85 5.34
CA LEU A 369 -30.29 31.53 6.64
C LEU A 369 -30.17 33.03 6.38
N SER A 370 -31.11 33.77 6.96
CA SER A 370 -31.25 35.22 6.91
C SER A 370 -30.15 35.93 7.68
N VAL A 371 -29.62 36.99 7.07
CA VAL A 371 -28.54 37.85 7.56
C VAL A 371 -29.13 39.04 8.33
N ASP A 372 -28.62 39.33 9.52
CA ASP A 372 -28.70 40.66 10.12
C ASP A 372 -27.50 41.50 9.70
N VAL A 373 -27.78 42.65 9.09
CA VAL A 373 -26.81 43.58 8.50
C VAL A 373 -26.36 44.57 9.57
N VAL A 374 -25.04 44.67 9.78
CA VAL A 374 -24.42 45.85 10.39
C VAL A 374 -23.44 46.44 9.38
N SER A 375 -23.67 47.70 9.04
CA SER A 375 -22.94 48.49 8.06
C SER A 375 -21.58 48.95 8.57
N GLU A 376 -20.51 48.67 7.82
CA GLU A 376 -19.24 49.39 7.94
C GLU A 376 -18.73 49.83 6.56
N GLU A 377 -18.18 51.05 6.53
CA GLU A 377 -17.81 51.84 5.37
C GLU A 377 -16.68 51.22 4.53
N LEU A 378 -16.85 51.24 3.21
CA LEU A 378 -15.81 50.93 2.23
C LEU A 378 -14.73 52.02 2.21
N ILE A 379 -13.52 51.68 2.66
CA ILE A 379 -12.30 52.46 2.40
C ILE A 379 -11.83 52.12 0.98
N ILE A 380 -11.94 53.09 0.06
CA ILE A 380 -11.42 52.98 -1.32
C ILE A 380 -9.91 53.29 -1.29
N ALA A 381 -9.06 52.28 -1.51
CA ALA A 381 -7.64 52.49 -1.76
C ALA A 381 -7.43 52.99 -3.21
N THR A 382 -6.77 54.15 -3.38
CA THR A 382 -6.68 54.88 -4.66
C THR A 382 -5.68 54.35 -5.68
N ASP A 383 -4.87 53.34 -5.37
CA ASP A 383 -3.62 53.13 -6.13
C ASP A 383 -3.48 51.74 -6.78
N ALA A 384 -4.58 51.03 -7.01
CA ALA A 384 -4.61 49.69 -7.63
C ALA A 384 -4.36 49.67 -9.16
N ARG A 385 -3.55 50.58 -9.72
CA ARG A 385 -3.38 50.73 -11.18
C ARG A 385 -1.94 50.61 -11.69
N THR A 386 -1.03 50.09 -10.87
CA THR A 386 0.34 49.77 -11.30
C THR A 386 0.76 48.38 -10.84
N VAL A 387 1.47 47.66 -11.70
CA VAL A 387 2.22 46.44 -11.37
C VAL A 387 3.65 46.68 -11.83
N ALA A 388 4.62 46.46 -10.94
CA ALA A 388 6.04 46.66 -11.20
C ALA A 388 6.41 48.06 -11.78
N ARG A 389 5.74 49.13 -11.32
CA ARG A 389 5.95 50.53 -11.76
C ARG A 389 5.69 50.80 -13.25
N GLN A 390 5.03 49.90 -13.96
CA GLN A 390 4.55 50.14 -15.32
C GLN A 390 3.04 50.38 -15.31
N GLN A 391 2.60 51.44 -15.99
CA GLN A 391 1.20 51.85 -16.05
C GLN A 391 0.47 51.03 -17.11
N ILE A 392 -0.49 50.19 -16.69
CA ILE A 392 -1.18 49.23 -17.58
C ILE A 392 -2.41 49.85 -18.26
N LEU A 393 -3.00 50.92 -17.71
CA LEU A 393 -4.12 51.66 -18.31
C LEU A 393 -3.96 53.19 -18.16
N PRO A 394 -4.18 54.00 -19.22
CA PRO A 394 -4.15 55.46 -19.11
C PRO A 394 -5.40 55.99 -18.38
N ALA A 395 -5.27 57.14 -17.72
CA ALA A 395 -6.39 57.80 -17.07
C ALA A 395 -7.38 58.34 -18.10
N ALA A 396 -8.64 57.91 -18.01
CA ALA A 396 -9.75 58.49 -18.76
C ALA A 396 -10.70 59.17 -17.78
N ALA A 397 -10.98 60.45 -18.02
CA ALA A 397 -12.02 61.17 -17.28
C ALA A 397 -13.38 60.68 -17.76
N MET A 398 -14.18 60.11 -16.86
CA MET A 398 -15.56 59.75 -17.17
C MET A 398 -16.42 61.01 -17.06
N THR A 399 -16.99 61.46 -18.17
CA THR A 399 -18.10 62.43 -18.17
C THR A 399 -19.43 61.68 -18.08
N PRO A 400 -20.46 62.25 -17.39
CA PRO A 400 -21.79 61.67 -17.38
C PRO A 400 -22.34 61.53 -18.81
N TRP A 401 -22.91 60.37 -19.10
CA TRP A 401 -23.59 60.10 -20.36
C TRP A 401 -24.91 60.89 -20.41
N ASP A 402 -25.07 61.72 -21.43
CA ASP A 402 -26.15 62.69 -21.62
C ASP A 402 -27.21 62.25 -22.66
N GLY A 403 -27.05 61.06 -23.24
CA GLY A 403 -28.04 60.44 -24.12
C GLY A 403 -29.14 59.69 -23.37
N ALA A 404 -30.39 59.81 -23.80
CA ALA A 404 -31.50 59.01 -23.29
C ALA A 404 -31.29 57.52 -23.60
N MET A 405 -31.37 56.68 -22.57
CA MET A 405 -31.30 55.22 -22.71
C MET A 405 -32.60 54.69 -23.36
N PRO A 406 -32.53 53.90 -24.45
CA PRO A 406 -33.71 53.25 -24.99
C PRO A 406 -34.17 52.14 -24.06
N SER A 407 -35.47 52.08 -23.77
CA SER A 407 -36.06 50.96 -23.03
C SER A 407 -36.16 49.74 -23.96
N THR A 408 -35.46 48.67 -23.64
CA THR A 408 -35.63 47.37 -24.29
C THR A 408 -35.90 46.30 -23.25
N ASP A 409 -36.84 45.40 -23.56
CA ASP A 409 -37.28 44.31 -22.70
C ASP A 409 -36.12 43.44 -22.17
N ASP A 410 -36.21 43.11 -20.88
CA ASP A 410 -35.18 42.48 -20.03
C ASP A 410 -34.64 41.11 -20.49
N ALA A 411 -35.20 40.54 -21.57
CA ALA A 411 -34.81 39.22 -22.06
C ALA A 411 -33.62 39.24 -23.06
N ASP A 412 -33.38 40.35 -23.76
CA ASP A 412 -32.43 40.38 -24.89
C ASP A 412 -31.01 40.86 -24.50
N SER A 413 -30.91 41.62 -23.41
CA SER A 413 -29.63 42.20 -22.92
C SER A 413 -28.62 41.17 -22.40
N ARG A 414 -29.01 39.90 -22.20
CA ARG A 414 -28.12 38.85 -21.68
C ARG A 414 -27.32 38.12 -22.76
N ARG A 415 -27.48 38.45 -24.04
CA ARG A 415 -26.92 37.65 -25.15
C ARG A 415 -26.18 38.45 -26.22
N GLN A 416 -25.93 39.74 -25.99
CA GLN A 416 -25.22 40.61 -26.94
C GLN A 416 -24.08 41.37 -26.27
N ILE A 417 -22.95 41.49 -26.94
CA ILE A 417 -21.88 42.44 -26.59
C ILE A 417 -21.63 43.31 -27.82
N ALA A 418 -21.65 44.63 -27.63
CA ALA A 418 -21.46 45.63 -28.70
C ALA A 418 -22.40 45.45 -29.91
N GLY A 419 -23.66 45.08 -29.66
CA GLY A 419 -24.69 44.93 -30.70
C GLY A 419 -24.57 43.66 -31.56
N GLN A 420 -23.70 42.71 -31.19
CA GLN A 420 -23.60 41.42 -31.85
C GLN A 420 -24.02 40.27 -30.93
N SER A 421 -24.80 39.34 -31.47
CA SER A 421 -25.35 38.20 -30.75
C SER A 421 -24.30 37.10 -30.56
N ILE A 422 -24.18 36.60 -29.33
CA ILE A 422 -23.13 35.66 -28.92
C ILE A 422 -23.55 34.19 -29.13
N TRP A 423 -24.85 33.93 -29.30
CA TRP A 423 -25.39 32.60 -29.61
C TRP A 423 -26.44 32.68 -30.72
N PRO A 424 -26.50 31.71 -31.66
CA PRO A 424 -27.54 31.69 -32.67
C PRO A 424 -28.90 31.41 -32.00
N ALA A 425 -29.93 32.14 -32.43
CA ALA A 425 -31.29 31.95 -31.97
C ALA A 425 -31.75 30.51 -32.24
N ARG A 426 -32.22 29.80 -31.21
CA ARG A 426 -33.04 28.60 -31.40
C ARG A 426 -34.50 28.99 -31.22
N ALA A 427 -35.19 29.18 -32.35
CA ALA A 427 -36.62 28.94 -32.46
C ALA A 427 -36.97 28.61 -33.92
N GLY A 428 -37.36 27.36 -34.19
CA GLY A 428 -38.41 27.09 -35.17
C GLY A 428 -38.07 26.50 -36.55
N GLU A 429 -36.82 26.42 -37.02
CA GLU A 429 -36.54 25.84 -38.35
C GLU A 429 -35.56 24.66 -38.28
N SER A 430 -35.97 23.53 -38.86
CA SER A 430 -35.21 22.29 -38.95
C SER A 430 -33.97 22.47 -39.84
N THR A 431 -32.80 22.18 -39.30
CA THR A 431 -31.55 22.05 -40.08
C THR A 431 -31.71 20.90 -41.10
N PRO A 432 -31.47 21.10 -42.40
CA PRO A 432 -31.55 20.02 -43.37
C PRO A 432 -30.48 18.96 -43.06
N LEU A 433 -30.88 17.69 -43.11
CA LEU A 433 -29.96 16.56 -43.08
C LEU A 433 -29.45 16.28 -44.49
N ASP A 434 -28.18 15.93 -44.60
CA ASP A 434 -27.59 15.45 -45.85
C ASP A 434 -28.25 14.13 -46.28
N ALA A 435 -28.73 14.08 -47.53
CA ALA A 435 -29.60 13.00 -48.02
C ALA A 435 -28.88 11.65 -48.18
N ASP A 436 -27.56 11.64 -48.24
CA ASP A 436 -26.77 10.40 -48.42
C ASP A 436 -26.06 9.92 -47.15
N SER A 437 -25.89 10.77 -46.12
CA SER A 437 -25.12 10.42 -44.90
C SER A 437 -25.88 10.61 -43.59
N GLY A 438 -27.05 11.28 -43.59
CA GLY A 438 -27.87 11.48 -42.40
C GLY A 438 -27.23 12.36 -41.31
N MET A 439 -26.17 13.11 -41.62
CA MET A 439 -25.53 14.03 -40.67
C MET A 439 -26.04 15.48 -40.81
N LEU A 440 -26.00 16.21 -39.69
CA LEU A 440 -26.43 17.61 -39.58
C LEU A 440 -25.41 18.58 -40.22
N LEU A 441 -25.87 19.45 -41.11
CA LEU A 441 -25.04 20.52 -41.70
C LEU A 441 -24.82 21.65 -40.68
N SER A 442 -23.56 21.90 -40.29
CA SER A 442 -23.22 22.98 -39.35
C SER A 442 -23.24 24.36 -40.02
N GLY A 443 -24.22 25.19 -39.68
CA GLY A 443 -24.32 26.59 -40.10
C GLY A 443 -23.30 27.49 -39.38
N GLY A 444 -22.65 28.37 -40.16
CA GLY A 444 -21.48 29.15 -39.77
C GLY A 444 -21.72 30.27 -38.76
N GLY A 445 -20.76 30.41 -37.85
CA GLY A 445 -20.59 31.55 -36.95
C GLY A 445 -19.20 31.50 -36.33
N ARG A 446 -18.17 31.92 -37.09
CA ARG A 446 -16.77 31.95 -36.61
C ARG A 446 -16.01 33.16 -37.15
N SER A 447 -16.44 34.36 -36.76
CA SER A 447 -15.58 35.55 -36.77
C SER A 447 -16.01 36.54 -35.68
N ILE A 448 -15.03 37.22 -35.06
CA ILE A 448 -15.24 38.40 -34.22
C ILE A 448 -14.27 39.46 -34.74
N ALA A 449 -14.77 40.69 -34.97
CA ALA A 449 -13.98 41.82 -35.46
C ALA A 449 -13.17 41.55 -36.76
N GLY A 450 -13.71 40.72 -37.66
CA GLY A 450 -13.09 40.45 -38.96
C GLY A 450 -11.86 39.54 -38.93
N GLN A 451 -11.55 38.89 -37.79
CA GLN A 451 -10.52 37.85 -37.72
C GLN A 451 -11.15 36.44 -37.60
N GLU A 452 -10.63 35.53 -38.43
CA GLU A 452 -11.02 34.12 -38.50
C GLU A 452 -10.27 33.34 -37.40
N MET A 453 -11.00 32.77 -36.44
CA MET A 453 -10.39 32.23 -35.21
C MET A 453 -9.94 30.77 -35.31
N PHE A 454 -10.39 30.01 -36.32
CA PHE A 454 -10.01 28.60 -36.51
C PHE A 454 -10.03 28.22 -37.99
N ALA A 455 -8.97 27.59 -38.49
CA ALA A 455 -8.91 27.06 -39.85
C ALA A 455 -9.72 25.75 -39.99
N ALA A 456 -10.33 25.52 -41.15
CA ALA A 456 -11.12 24.33 -41.45
C ALA A 456 -10.26 23.05 -41.56
N PRO A 457 -10.72 21.89 -41.07
CA PRO A 457 -10.00 20.62 -41.25
C PRO A 457 -10.13 20.12 -42.70
N SER A 458 -9.00 19.77 -43.32
CA SER A 458 -8.96 19.01 -44.57
C SER A 458 -9.17 17.52 -44.30
N SER A 459 -10.15 16.92 -44.98
CA SER A 459 -10.38 15.48 -44.96
C SER A 459 -9.73 14.80 -46.17
N SER A 460 -8.96 13.74 -45.94
CA SER A 460 -8.72 12.69 -46.94
C SER A 460 -8.67 11.31 -46.26
N PRO A 461 -9.11 10.24 -46.95
CA PRO A 461 -9.69 9.04 -46.32
C PRO A 461 -8.68 7.88 -46.13
N SER A 462 -8.86 7.10 -45.07
CA SER A 462 -8.20 5.79 -44.89
C SER A 462 -8.99 4.66 -45.60
N PRO A 463 -8.31 3.65 -46.18
CA PRO A 463 -8.97 2.44 -46.69
C PRO A 463 -9.14 1.34 -45.61
N THR A 464 -10.22 0.56 -45.80
CA THR A 464 -10.74 -0.58 -45.01
C THR A 464 -9.93 -1.91 -45.18
N PRO A 465 -10.21 -2.98 -44.39
CA PRO A 465 -9.23 -3.97 -43.95
C PRO A 465 -9.34 -5.36 -44.62
N ALA A 466 -8.36 -6.24 -44.35
CA ALA A 466 -8.34 -7.66 -44.70
C ALA A 466 -7.81 -8.51 -43.51
N PRO A 467 -8.09 -9.84 -43.48
CA PRO A 467 -8.59 -10.55 -42.29
C PRO A 467 -7.54 -11.30 -41.43
N VAL A 468 -7.99 -11.65 -40.22
CA VAL A 468 -7.32 -12.39 -39.12
C VAL A 468 -6.92 -13.83 -39.53
N PRO A 469 -5.85 -14.37 -38.94
CA PRO A 469 -6.03 -15.60 -38.20
C PRO A 469 -5.46 -15.57 -36.77
N VAL A 470 -6.15 -16.38 -35.96
CA VAL A 470 -6.10 -16.61 -34.53
C VAL A 470 -4.74 -17.15 -34.05
N THR A 471 -4.30 -16.65 -32.87
CA THR A 471 -3.64 -17.50 -31.86
C THR A 471 -4.13 -17.11 -30.45
N VAL A 472 -4.88 -18.01 -29.83
CA VAL A 472 -5.13 -18.16 -28.38
C VAL A 472 -3.92 -18.91 -27.80
N GLY A 473 -3.39 -18.75 -26.58
CA GLY A 473 -3.63 -17.90 -25.40
C GLY A 473 -2.30 -17.85 -24.61
N SER A 474 -2.19 -17.15 -23.48
CA SER A 474 -2.54 -17.75 -22.19
C SER A 474 -2.68 -16.70 -21.09
N ALA A 475 -3.88 -16.68 -20.48
CA ALA A 475 -4.19 -16.24 -19.13
C ALA A 475 -3.55 -14.92 -18.66
N GLY A 476 -4.23 -13.81 -18.96
CA GLY A 476 -4.03 -12.51 -18.30
C GLY A 476 -4.54 -12.53 -16.86
N TYR A 477 -3.95 -13.38 -16.04
CA TYR A 477 -3.96 -13.26 -14.58
C TYR A 477 -2.72 -12.46 -14.19
N GLN A 478 -2.87 -11.44 -13.36
CA GLN A 478 -1.75 -10.91 -12.58
C GLN A 478 -2.03 -11.16 -11.10
N ILE A 479 -1.56 -12.30 -10.62
CA ILE A 479 -1.06 -12.49 -9.25
C ILE A 479 0.41 -12.16 -9.40
N GLY A 480 0.88 -11.15 -8.69
CA GLY A 480 2.31 -10.97 -8.51
C GLY A 480 2.79 -11.93 -7.44
N GLU A 481 3.49 -12.99 -7.83
CA GLU A 481 4.64 -13.47 -7.07
C GLU A 481 5.88 -13.02 -7.86
N GLU A 482 6.52 -11.97 -7.38
CA GLU A 482 7.95 -11.76 -7.67
C GLU A 482 8.72 -12.30 -6.47
N HIS A 483 9.60 -13.25 -6.75
CA HIS A 483 10.65 -13.63 -5.81
C HIS A 483 11.80 -12.63 -5.98
N PRO A 484 12.20 -11.90 -4.93
CA PRO A 484 13.52 -11.27 -4.92
C PRO A 484 14.57 -12.35 -5.15
N GLY A 485 15.58 -12.04 -5.97
CA GLY A 485 16.61 -12.96 -6.49
C GLY A 485 17.51 -13.65 -5.45
N ILE A 486 16.94 -14.48 -4.58
CA ILE A 486 17.66 -15.25 -3.55
C ILE A 486 18.45 -16.40 -4.20
N HIS A 487 18.05 -16.88 -5.38
CA HIS A 487 18.67 -18.03 -6.04
C HIS A 487 20.13 -17.80 -6.50
N GLU A 488 20.56 -16.57 -6.77
CA GLU A 488 21.94 -16.33 -7.21
C GLU A 488 22.96 -16.36 -6.06
N SER A 489 22.58 -15.97 -4.84
CA SER A 489 23.51 -15.87 -3.71
C SER A 489 23.90 -17.26 -3.21
N ASP A 490 22.91 -18.13 -2.97
CA ASP A 490 23.15 -19.49 -2.48
C ASP A 490 23.91 -20.34 -3.50
N ALA A 491 23.58 -20.21 -4.79
CA ALA A 491 24.26 -20.93 -5.87
C ALA A 491 25.77 -20.62 -5.92
N VAL A 492 26.17 -19.38 -5.61
CA VAL A 492 27.58 -19.00 -5.56
C VAL A 492 28.31 -19.61 -4.37
N PHE A 493 27.68 -19.68 -3.19
CA PHE A 493 28.28 -20.35 -2.03
C PHE A 493 28.32 -21.87 -2.19
N GLU A 494 27.33 -22.47 -2.87
CA GLU A 494 27.33 -23.90 -3.21
C GLU A 494 28.41 -24.24 -4.25
N ALA A 495 28.56 -23.41 -5.29
CA ALA A 495 29.63 -23.54 -6.27
C ALA A 495 31.00 -23.41 -5.59
N ARG A 496 31.17 -22.42 -4.70
CA ARG A 496 32.39 -22.25 -3.91
C ARG A 496 32.70 -23.48 -3.05
N ALA A 497 31.72 -23.97 -2.30
CA ALA A 497 31.90 -25.16 -1.45
C ALA A 497 32.29 -26.40 -2.27
N ALA A 498 31.68 -26.61 -3.45
CA ALA A 498 32.03 -27.71 -4.33
C ALA A 498 33.48 -27.61 -4.84
N LEU A 499 33.93 -26.40 -5.19
CA LEU A 499 35.32 -26.15 -5.57
C LEU A 499 36.28 -26.36 -4.39
N GLU A 500 35.92 -25.91 -3.18
CA GLU A 500 36.72 -26.09 -1.97
C GLU A 500 36.87 -27.57 -1.59
N LEU A 501 35.81 -28.35 -1.72
CA LEU A 501 35.88 -29.81 -1.54
C LEU A 501 36.82 -30.46 -2.57
N GLY A 502 36.80 -30.01 -3.82
CA GLY A 502 37.75 -30.45 -4.84
C GLY A 502 39.19 -30.05 -4.52
N ALA A 503 39.41 -28.82 -4.04
CA ALA A 503 40.73 -28.33 -3.63
C ALA A 503 41.27 -29.08 -2.40
N LEU A 504 40.39 -29.43 -1.46
CA LEU A 504 40.71 -30.26 -0.30
C LEU A 504 41.23 -31.62 -0.75
N GLU A 505 40.56 -32.31 -1.65
CA GLU A 505 40.99 -33.63 -2.16
C GLU A 505 42.37 -33.59 -2.85
N LEU A 506 42.71 -32.47 -3.49
CA LEU A 506 44.00 -32.30 -4.15
C LEU A 506 45.15 -31.99 -3.19
N THR A 507 44.85 -31.41 -2.03
CA THR A 507 45.84 -30.89 -1.06
C THR A 507 45.99 -31.77 0.18
N PHE A 508 44.97 -32.56 0.53
CA PHE A 508 44.97 -33.37 1.75
C PHE A 508 46.14 -34.37 1.78
N GLY A 509 46.90 -34.37 2.88
CA GLY A 509 48.09 -35.20 3.04
C GLY A 509 49.28 -34.85 2.13
N ARG A 510 49.19 -33.76 1.35
CA ARG A 510 50.26 -33.29 0.42
C ARG A 510 50.87 -31.95 0.82
N MET A 511 50.28 -31.26 1.79
CA MET A 511 50.81 -30.01 2.32
C MET A 511 52.02 -30.28 3.24
N THR A 512 53.08 -29.48 3.07
CA THR A 512 54.23 -29.48 3.97
C THR A 512 53.89 -28.83 5.31
N SER A 513 54.66 -29.11 6.36
CA SER A 513 54.49 -28.47 7.68
C SER A 513 54.51 -26.94 7.59
N ARG A 514 55.34 -26.37 6.69
CA ARG A 514 55.39 -24.91 6.47
C ARG A 514 54.08 -24.38 5.86
N GLN A 515 53.47 -25.12 4.94
CA GLN A 515 52.20 -24.74 4.31
C GLN A 515 51.03 -24.85 5.30
N LEU A 516 51.02 -25.88 6.15
CA LEU A 516 50.03 -26.00 7.22
C LEU A 516 50.13 -24.85 8.24
N SER A 517 51.34 -24.50 8.67
CA SER A 517 51.54 -23.31 9.53
C SER A 517 51.09 -22.00 8.87
N GLY A 518 51.28 -21.86 7.56
CA GLY A 518 50.77 -20.71 6.81
C GLY A 518 49.24 -20.68 6.75
N TYR A 519 48.61 -21.85 6.59
CA TYR A 519 47.15 -21.97 6.59
C TYR A 519 46.56 -21.62 7.95
N ARG A 520 47.22 -22.06 9.04
CA ARG A 520 46.85 -21.71 10.42
C ARG A 520 46.90 -20.21 10.69
N LEU A 521 47.97 -19.54 10.25
CA LEU A 521 48.10 -18.10 10.41
C LEU A 521 46.92 -17.33 9.79
N LEU A 522 46.46 -17.76 8.61
CA LEU A 522 45.32 -17.15 7.94
C LEU A 522 43.99 -17.46 8.63
N ALA A 523 43.82 -18.66 9.18
CA ALA A 523 42.64 -18.99 10.00
C ALA A 523 42.57 -18.09 11.23
N ASP A 524 43.68 -17.99 11.98
CA ASP A 524 43.77 -17.19 13.20
C ASP A 524 43.56 -15.69 12.93
N ALA A 525 43.98 -15.20 11.75
CA ALA A 525 43.78 -13.80 11.33
C ALA A 525 42.30 -13.40 11.21
N THR A 526 41.38 -14.35 11.04
CA THR A 526 39.93 -14.05 10.96
C THR A 526 39.28 -13.85 12.33
N MET A 527 39.92 -14.29 13.41
CA MET A 527 39.33 -14.34 14.76
C MET A 527 39.10 -12.96 15.39
N PRO A 528 40.01 -11.96 15.30
CA PRO A 528 39.83 -10.67 15.99
C PRO A 528 38.62 -9.85 15.52
N TYR A 529 38.11 -10.17 14.32
CA TYR A 529 37.03 -9.42 13.67
C TYR A 529 35.64 -10.00 13.94
N VAL A 530 35.56 -11.08 14.71
CA VAL A 530 34.30 -11.72 15.13
C VAL A 530 34.36 -11.94 16.64
N SER A 531 33.26 -11.59 17.31
CA SER A 531 33.10 -11.83 18.75
C SER A 531 31.75 -12.50 18.95
N GLY A 532 31.73 -13.75 19.43
CA GLY A 532 30.50 -14.52 19.54
C GLY A 532 29.75 -14.56 18.20
N ASP A 533 28.54 -13.98 18.19
CA ASP A 533 27.62 -13.93 17.05
C ASP A 533 27.63 -12.60 16.29
N HIS A 534 28.64 -11.75 16.49
CA HIS A 534 28.70 -10.44 15.85
C HIS A 534 30.05 -10.12 15.20
N PHE A 535 29.99 -9.35 14.13
CA PHE A 535 31.18 -8.74 13.53
C PHE A 535 31.65 -7.58 14.40
N VAL A 536 32.93 -7.60 14.75
CA VAL A 536 33.64 -6.43 15.30
C VAL A 536 34.04 -5.50 14.15
N ASP A 537 34.47 -6.07 13.03
CA ASP A 537 34.73 -5.37 11.78
C ASP A 537 34.41 -6.30 10.59
N ALA A 538 33.25 -6.10 9.96
CA ALA A 538 32.80 -6.95 8.87
C ALA A 538 33.65 -6.77 7.59
N THR A 539 34.27 -5.60 7.42
CA THR A 539 35.11 -5.31 6.24
C THR A 539 36.42 -6.09 6.34
N GLU A 540 37.11 -5.96 7.48
CA GLU A 540 38.35 -6.70 7.74
C GLU A 540 38.12 -8.21 7.83
N TYR A 541 36.98 -8.66 8.39
CA TYR A 541 36.61 -10.08 8.33
C TYR A 541 36.47 -10.57 6.88
N THR A 542 35.80 -9.80 6.02
CA THR A 542 35.59 -10.19 4.60
C THR A 542 36.93 -10.34 3.87
N GLU A 543 37.87 -9.42 4.11
CA GLU A 543 39.22 -9.46 3.54
C GLU A 543 40.01 -10.69 4.02
N THR A 544 40.05 -10.92 5.33
CA THR A 544 40.80 -12.04 5.92
C THR A 544 40.16 -13.41 5.64
N ASN A 545 38.83 -13.48 5.57
CA ASN A 545 38.08 -14.65 5.12
C ASN A 545 38.49 -15.02 3.69
N ALA A 546 38.45 -14.07 2.75
CA ALA A 546 38.85 -14.33 1.37
C ALA A 546 40.29 -14.86 1.29
N ALA A 547 41.23 -14.25 2.03
CA ALA A 547 42.62 -14.70 2.05
C ALA A 547 42.79 -16.15 2.54
N PHE A 548 42.02 -16.58 3.53
CA PHE A 548 42.03 -17.97 4.01
C PHE A 548 41.59 -18.97 2.92
N HIS A 549 40.49 -18.68 2.23
CA HIS A 549 39.94 -19.58 1.21
C HIS A 549 40.78 -19.59 -0.07
N ASP A 550 41.27 -18.43 -0.51
CA ASP A 550 42.23 -18.29 -1.63
C ASP A 550 43.49 -19.15 -1.43
N TYR A 551 43.95 -19.28 -0.17
CA TYR A 551 45.15 -20.04 0.16
C TYR A 551 45.00 -21.52 -0.18
N LEU A 552 43.87 -22.14 0.14
CA LEU A 552 43.61 -23.56 -0.13
C LEU A 552 43.70 -23.85 -1.64
N PHE A 553 43.06 -23.01 -2.47
CA PHE A 553 43.15 -23.11 -3.92
C PHE A 553 44.56 -22.92 -4.45
N THR A 554 45.33 -21.99 -3.86
CA THR A 554 46.73 -21.78 -4.21
C THR A 554 47.58 -23.03 -3.94
N GLN A 555 47.33 -23.74 -2.84
CA GLN A 555 48.08 -24.97 -2.51
C GLN A 555 47.81 -26.14 -3.45
N THR A 556 46.74 -26.10 -4.25
CA THR A 556 46.46 -27.14 -5.27
C THR A 556 47.49 -27.12 -6.41
N GLY A 557 48.16 -25.99 -6.63
CA GLY A 557 49.02 -25.76 -7.81
C GLY A 557 48.25 -25.72 -9.14
N ASN A 558 46.91 -25.69 -9.12
CA ASN A 558 46.06 -25.69 -10.31
C ASN A 558 45.52 -24.27 -10.59
N THR A 559 46.10 -23.61 -11.59
CA THR A 559 45.75 -22.23 -11.96
C THR A 559 44.30 -22.10 -12.45
N HIS A 560 43.78 -23.10 -13.17
CA HIS A 560 42.40 -23.09 -13.67
C HIS A 560 41.38 -23.20 -12.55
N LEU A 561 41.68 -24.00 -11.52
CA LEU A 561 40.80 -24.13 -10.35
C LEU A 561 40.75 -22.82 -9.56
N LEU A 562 41.90 -22.15 -9.41
CA LEU A 562 41.98 -20.84 -8.77
C LEU A 562 41.24 -19.74 -9.58
N GLU A 563 41.34 -19.75 -10.91
CA GLU A 563 40.58 -18.84 -11.78
C GLU A 563 39.07 -19.09 -11.69
N ALA A 564 38.63 -20.35 -11.67
CA ALA A 564 37.23 -20.71 -11.53
C ALA A 564 36.64 -20.24 -10.19
N TYR A 565 37.40 -20.38 -9.09
CA TYR A 565 37.00 -19.84 -7.79
C TYR A 565 36.94 -18.31 -7.78
N LYS A 566 37.94 -17.62 -8.36
CA LYS A 566 37.94 -16.15 -8.46
C LYS A 566 36.78 -15.61 -9.29
N ALA A 567 36.36 -16.34 -10.31
CA ALA A 567 35.23 -15.97 -11.16
C ALA A 567 33.87 -16.00 -10.42
N LEU A 568 33.79 -16.66 -9.25
CA LEU A 568 32.58 -16.64 -8.41
C LEU A 568 32.37 -15.30 -7.68
N ASP A 569 33.43 -14.48 -7.57
CA ASP A 569 33.42 -13.16 -6.90
C ASP A 569 32.72 -13.15 -5.52
N VAL A 570 32.96 -14.21 -4.73
CA VAL A 570 32.34 -14.36 -3.40
C VAL A 570 32.74 -13.20 -2.48
N LYS A 571 33.97 -12.71 -2.61
CA LYS A 571 34.46 -11.54 -1.88
C LYS A 571 33.66 -10.29 -2.21
N GLY A 572 33.45 -9.96 -3.49
CA GLY A 572 32.67 -8.79 -3.90
C GLY A 572 31.25 -8.83 -3.34
N ARG A 573 30.60 -10.00 -3.41
CA ARG A 573 29.26 -10.24 -2.84
C ARG A 573 29.23 -10.11 -1.31
N MET A 574 30.23 -10.64 -0.61
CA MET A 574 30.36 -10.47 0.85
C MET A 574 30.58 -9.01 1.23
N SER A 575 31.45 -8.28 0.52
CA SER A 575 31.71 -6.86 0.77
C SER A 575 30.47 -5.98 0.55
N GLU A 576 29.54 -6.40 -0.30
CA GLU A 576 28.28 -5.71 -0.51
C GLU A 576 27.26 -6.04 0.59
N ALA A 577 27.06 -7.33 0.88
CA ALA A 577 26.04 -7.78 1.81
C ALA A 577 26.39 -7.53 3.28
N LEU A 578 27.68 -7.66 3.65
CA LEU A 578 28.13 -7.60 5.03
C LEU A 578 28.59 -6.21 5.47
N ARG A 579 28.61 -5.22 4.57
CA ARG A 579 29.15 -3.87 4.83
C ARG A 579 28.63 -3.26 6.13
N ASP A 580 27.33 -3.39 6.38
CA ASP A 580 26.64 -2.87 7.55
C ASP A 580 26.08 -3.98 8.45
N ALA A 581 26.49 -5.23 8.21
CA ALA A 581 26.01 -6.38 8.97
C ALA A 581 26.65 -6.41 10.35
N THR A 582 25.80 -6.51 11.38
CA THR A 582 26.25 -6.65 12.76
C THR A 582 26.35 -8.10 13.18
N TRP A 583 25.56 -9.00 12.57
CA TRP A 583 25.49 -10.41 12.94
C TRP A 583 26.31 -11.31 12.02
N CYS A 584 26.91 -12.35 12.61
CA CYS A 584 27.49 -13.49 11.90
C CYS A 584 27.21 -14.80 12.65
N HIS A 585 27.28 -15.93 11.96
CA HIS A 585 27.13 -17.21 12.65
C HIS A 585 28.27 -17.39 13.68
N PRO A 586 28.00 -17.81 14.93
CA PRO A 586 29.01 -17.91 16.00
C PRO A 586 30.25 -18.77 15.75
N LEU A 587 30.28 -19.51 14.65
CA LEU A 587 31.32 -20.48 14.31
C LEU A 587 31.99 -20.12 12.97
N CYS A 588 31.63 -19.02 12.32
CA CYS A 588 32.15 -18.68 10.98
C CYS A 588 33.66 -18.42 10.97
N SER A 589 34.25 -17.98 12.08
CA SER A 589 35.72 -17.86 12.21
C SER A 589 36.34 -19.12 12.83
N GLN A 590 35.64 -19.75 13.77
CA GLN A 590 36.11 -20.97 14.43
C GLN A 590 36.22 -22.15 13.46
N ASP A 591 35.30 -22.26 12.49
CA ASP A 591 35.33 -23.29 11.46
C ASP A 591 36.65 -23.25 10.66
N HIS A 592 37.24 -22.07 10.42
CA HIS A 592 38.55 -21.98 9.76
C HIS A 592 39.66 -22.66 10.56
N VAL A 593 39.69 -22.42 11.87
CA VAL A 593 40.67 -23.01 12.80
C VAL A 593 40.47 -24.52 12.86
N ASP A 594 39.23 -24.97 12.98
CA ASP A 594 38.86 -26.39 13.08
C ASP A 594 39.16 -27.14 11.77
N ILE A 595 38.98 -26.49 10.61
CA ILE A 595 39.38 -27.03 9.30
C ILE A 595 40.88 -27.28 9.29
N VAL A 596 41.69 -26.31 9.71
CA VAL A 596 43.16 -26.48 9.75
C VAL A 596 43.57 -27.58 10.73
N ASP A 597 42.94 -27.66 11.92
CA ASP A 597 43.19 -28.74 12.89
C ASP A 597 42.94 -30.11 12.27
N ALA A 598 41.89 -30.27 11.46
CA ALA A 598 41.58 -31.52 10.77
C ALA A 598 42.62 -31.87 9.68
N PHE A 599 43.19 -30.85 9.00
CA PHE A 599 44.32 -31.05 8.09
C PHE A 599 45.58 -31.50 8.83
N GLU A 600 45.88 -30.92 9.99
CA GLU A 600 47.06 -31.27 10.80
C GLU A 600 46.93 -32.67 11.42
N SER A 601 45.72 -33.06 11.85
CA SER A 601 45.45 -34.38 12.41
C SER A 601 45.30 -35.47 11.34
N GLY A 602 45.27 -35.10 10.05
CA GLY A 602 45.04 -36.03 8.94
C GLY A 602 43.62 -36.60 8.90
N ASP A 603 42.64 -35.93 9.52
CA ASP A 603 41.24 -36.35 9.56
C ASP A 603 40.46 -35.77 8.37
N ARG A 604 40.51 -36.50 7.25
CA ARG A 604 39.93 -36.07 5.97
C ARG A 604 38.41 -35.91 6.05
N ASP A 605 37.72 -36.84 6.70
CA ASP A 605 36.27 -36.82 6.78
C ASP A 605 35.79 -35.64 7.63
N LYS A 606 36.50 -35.34 8.71
CA LYS A 606 36.26 -34.14 9.53
C LYS A 606 36.50 -32.86 8.74
N ALA A 607 37.61 -32.75 8.01
CA ALA A 607 37.89 -31.57 7.18
C ALA A 607 36.79 -31.34 6.12
N ARG A 608 36.33 -32.41 5.48
CA ARG A 608 35.24 -32.36 4.48
C ARG A 608 33.91 -31.90 5.09
N ALA A 609 33.58 -32.43 6.27
CA ALA A 609 32.38 -32.06 7.00
C ALA A 609 32.42 -30.59 7.45
N LEU A 610 33.57 -30.12 7.94
CA LEU A 610 33.75 -28.74 8.39
C LEU A 610 33.69 -27.73 7.24
N VAL A 611 34.29 -28.02 6.08
CA VAL A 611 34.16 -27.15 4.88
C VAL A 611 32.69 -27.02 4.45
N SER A 612 31.94 -28.13 4.46
CA SER A 612 30.52 -28.12 4.11
C SER A 612 29.70 -27.32 5.13
N ALA A 613 29.95 -27.54 6.43
CA ALA A 613 29.28 -26.80 7.50
C ALA A 613 29.59 -25.30 7.45
N HIS A 614 30.85 -24.93 7.22
CA HIS A 614 31.29 -23.55 7.09
C HIS A 614 30.55 -22.83 5.94
N ALA A 615 30.36 -23.51 4.80
CA ALA A 615 29.62 -22.97 3.68
C ALA A 615 28.14 -22.75 4.02
N ASP A 616 27.49 -23.67 4.75
CA ASP A 616 26.11 -23.52 5.20
C ASP A 616 25.94 -22.36 6.18
N ARG A 617 26.87 -22.21 7.13
CA ARG A 617 26.88 -21.08 8.08
C ARG A 617 27.16 -19.74 7.40
N SER A 618 28.02 -19.75 6.37
CA SER A 618 28.28 -18.58 5.53
C SER A 618 27.01 -18.16 4.77
N LYS A 619 26.25 -19.13 4.21
CA LYS A 619 24.94 -18.86 3.61
C LYS A 619 23.96 -18.27 4.62
N GLN A 620 23.90 -18.79 5.85
CA GLN A 620 23.04 -18.24 6.90
C GLN A 620 23.41 -16.79 7.25
N THR A 621 24.70 -16.51 7.41
CA THR A 621 25.24 -15.15 7.65
C THR A 621 24.81 -14.19 6.54
N MET A 622 24.98 -14.61 5.28
CA MET A 622 24.62 -13.80 4.12
C MET A 622 23.11 -13.60 3.98
N ARG A 623 22.30 -14.65 4.14
CA ARG A 623 20.84 -14.56 4.08
C ARG A 623 20.29 -13.61 5.14
N ARG A 624 20.80 -13.69 6.38
CA ARG A 624 20.40 -12.79 7.45
C ARG A 624 20.84 -11.36 7.17
N ALA A 625 22.09 -11.13 6.75
CA ALA A 625 22.56 -9.79 6.39
C ALA A 625 21.73 -9.16 5.26
N MET A 626 21.37 -9.95 4.23
CA MET A 626 20.50 -9.50 3.14
C MET A 626 19.05 -9.23 3.62
N ALA A 627 18.51 -10.09 4.48
CA ALA A 627 17.17 -9.91 5.06
C ALA A 627 17.10 -8.70 6.00
N ASP A 628 18.09 -8.51 6.87
CA ASP A 628 18.20 -7.37 7.77
C ASP A 628 18.33 -6.06 6.96
N ARG A 629 19.15 -6.07 5.90
CA ARG A 629 19.28 -4.95 4.95
C ARG A 629 17.99 -4.65 4.20
N SER A 630 17.25 -5.68 3.76
CA SER A 630 15.94 -5.52 3.13
C SER A 630 14.91 -4.95 4.11
N THR A 631 14.87 -5.47 5.34
CA THR A 631 13.96 -5.02 6.40
C THR A 631 14.24 -3.58 6.81
N ALA A 632 15.51 -3.20 6.97
CA ALA A 632 15.91 -1.83 7.27
C ALA A 632 15.58 -0.83 6.14
N ARG A 633 15.42 -1.32 4.91
CA ARG A 633 15.04 -0.52 3.74
C ARG A 633 13.52 -0.43 3.54
N ARG A 634 12.71 -1.22 4.26
CA ARG A 634 11.24 -1.12 4.16
C ARG A 634 10.76 0.15 4.87
N PRO A 635 9.92 0.98 4.21
CA PRO A 635 9.34 2.16 4.84
C PRO A 635 8.56 1.78 6.10
N LYS A 636 8.73 2.53 7.18
CA LYS A 636 8.08 2.23 8.47
C LYS A 636 6.56 2.38 8.41
N PHE A 637 6.07 3.30 7.56
CA PHE A 637 4.65 3.60 7.41
C PHE A 637 4.28 3.48 5.93
N VAL A 638 3.31 2.61 5.62
CA VAL A 638 2.80 2.36 4.26
C VAL A 638 1.28 2.38 4.30
N THR A 639 0.66 3.01 3.31
CA THR A 639 -0.79 2.93 3.05
C THR A 639 -1.00 2.27 1.69
N PRO A 640 -1.22 0.94 1.63
CA PRO A 640 -1.23 0.19 0.39
C PRO A 640 -2.21 0.76 -0.65
N GLY A 641 -1.77 0.85 -1.90
CA GLY A 641 -2.59 1.29 -3.03
C GLY A 641 -2.81 2.80 -3.15
N ARG A 642 -2.26 3.64 -2.25
CA ARG A 642 -2.40 5.11 -2.32
C ARG A 642 -1.89 5.69 -3.64
N PHE A 643 -0.86 5.10 -4.22
CA PHE A 643 -0.29 5.51 -5.51
C PHE A 643 -0.56 4.50 -6.63
N ALA A 644 -1.50 3.56 -6.43
CA ALA A 644 -1.88 2.61 -7.47
C ALA A 644 -2.21 3.35 -8.78
N ASP A 645 -1.66 2.85 -9.88
CA ASP A 645 -1.74 3.43 -11.22
C ASP A 645 -1.15 4.85 -11.36
N LYS A 646 -0.53 5.46 -10.34
CA LYS A 646 0.07 6.79 -10.48
C LYS A 646 1.50 6.68 -10.98
N VAL A 647 1.86 7.47 -11.97
CA VAL A 647 3.25 7.67 -12.41
C VAL A 647 3.86 8.83 -11.64
N VAL A 648 4.88 8.54 -10.84
CA VAL A 648 5.53 9.50 -9.94
C VAL A 648 6.98 9.72 -10.35
N VAL A 649 7.32 10.96 -10.67
CA VAL A 649 8.70 11.40 -10.91
C VAL A 649 9.29 11.92 -9.61
N ILE A 650 10.43 11.38 -9.17
CA ILE A 650 11.12 11.80 -7.95
C ILE A 650 12.54 12.23 -8.29
N THR A 651 12.90 13.46 -7.93
CA THR A 651 14.24 14.00 -8.20
C THR A 651 15.14 13.96 -6.97
N GLY A 652 16.45 13.78 -7.16
CA GLY A 652 17.38 13.57 -6.05
C GLY A 652 17.10 12.26 -5.32
N ALA A 653 16.70 11.22 -6.07
CA ALA A 653 16.19 9.97 -5.53
C ALA A 653 17.27 9.02 -5.00
N ALA A 654 18.56 9.25 -5.31
CA ALA A 654 19.60 8.25 -5.04
C ALA A 654 19.98 8.07 -3.56
N GLN A 655 19.56 8.98 -2.67
CA GLN A 655 19.83 8.90 -1.23
C GLN A 655 18.88 9.77 -0.38
N GLY A 656 18.81 9.50 0.92
CA GLY A 656 18.15 10.36 1.90
C GLY A 656 16.64 10.46 1.70
N ILE A 657 16.07 11.66 1.82
CA ILE A 657 14.61 11.88 1.74
C ILE A 657 14.04 11.41 0.39
N GLY A 658 14.76 11.64 -0.71
CA GLY A 658 14.33 11.22 -2.04
C GLY A 658 14.27 9.70 -2.17
N GLU A 659 15.29 8.98 -1.70
CA GLU A 659 15.30 7.52 -1.65
C GLU A 659 14.15 7.00 -0.79
N GLN A 660 13.99 7.51 0.43
CA GLN A 660 12.94 7.04 1.33
C GLN A 660 11.53 7.30 0.78
N THR A 661 11.34 8.45 0.11
CA THR A 661 10.09 8.75 -0.58
C THR A 661 9.84 7.79 -1.74
N ALA A 662 10.86 7.45 -2.53
CA ALA A 662 10.76 6.46 -3.60
C ALA A 662 10.38 5.07 -3.06
N ARG A 663 11.05 4.59 -2.01
CA ARG A 663 10.75 3.30 -1.39
C ARG A 663 9.31 3.27 -0.86
N ARG A 664 8.85 4.35 -0.26
CA ARG A 664 7.49 4.47 0.25
C ARG A 664 6.45 4.48 -0.86
N ILE A 665 6.63 5.30 -1.90
CA ILE A 665 5.68 5.36 -3.02
C ILE A 665 5.63 4.04 -3.79
N GLY A 666 6.79 3.37 -3.97
CA GLY A 666 6.84 2.02 -4.55
C GLY A 666 6.02 1.02 -3.71
N ALA A 667 6.23 0.99 -2.39
CA ALA A 667 5.46 0.14 -1.49
C ALA A 667 3.95 0.49 -1.43
N GLU A 668 3.57 1.73 -1.75
CA GLU A 668 2.19 2.19 -1.86
C GLU A 668 1.60 2.04 -3.29
N GLY A 669 2.32 1.39 -4.21
CA GLY A 669 1.83 0.96 -5.54
C GLY A 669 2.13 1.91 -6.71
N GLY A 670 3.00 2.90 -6.53
CA GLY A 670 3.33 3.88 -7.57
C GLY A 670 4.35 3.39 -8.61
N ARG A 671 4.16 3.79 -9.87
CA ARG A 671 5.15 3.62 -10.94
C ARG A 671 6.17 4.75 -10.89
N LEU A 672 7.44 4.41 -10.72
CA LEU A 672 8.47 5.38 -10.39
C LEU A 672 9.35 5.75 -11.59
N VAL A 673 9.64 7.04 -11.70
CA VAL A 673 10.74 7.58 -12.49
C VAL A 673 11.69 8.31 -11.54
N LEU A 674 12.86 7.71 -11.31
CA LEU A 674 13.83 8.15 -10.33
C LEU A 674 14.95 8.91 -11.03
N ALA A 675 15.06 10.21 -10.76
CA ALA A 675 16.06 11.06 -11.37
C ALA A 675 17.13 11.48 -10.35
N ASP A 676 18.39 11.30 -10.72
CA ASP A 676 19.54 11.79 -9.96
C ASP A 676 20.73 12.04 -10.91
N ARG A 677 21.74 12.80 -10.46
CA ARG A 677 22.99 12.95 -11.20
C ARG A 677 23.93 11.75 -11.01
N SER A 678 23.73 10.99 -9.94
CA SER A 678 24.54 9.82 -9.60
C SER A 678 23.97 8.55 -10.19
N GLU A 679 24.86 7.66 -10.63
CA GLU A 679 24.47 6.34 -11.14
C GLU A 679 23.86 5.42 -10.08
N LEU A 680 24.00 5.75 -8.80
CA LEU A 680 23.39 5.01 -7.69
C LEU A 680 21.84 4.99 -7.78
N VAL A 681 21.24 5.91 -8.53
CA VAL A 681 19.79 5.88 -8.78
C VAL A 681 19.36 4.64 -9.59
N ARG A 682 20.26 4.07 -10.40
CA ARG A 682 19.99 2.81 -11.12
C ARG A 682 19.91 1.64 -10.17
N GLU A 683 20.79 1.58 -9.16
CA GLU A 683 20.73 0.56 -8.11
C GLU A 683 19.38 0.62 -7.38
N LEU A 684 18.94 1.83 -7.01
CA LEU A 684 17.64 2.02 -6.37
C LEU A 684 16.47 1.60 -7.28
N ALA A 685 16.52 1.92 -8.57
CA ALA A 685 15.48 1.50 -9.50
C ALA A 685 15.44 -0.02 -9.67
N THR A 686 16.58 -0.70 -9.75
CA THR A 686 16.65 -2.16 -9.77
C THR A 686 16.09 -2.77 -8.48
N ASP A 687 16.49 -2.23 -7.32
CA ASP A 687 15.98 -2.66 -6.02
C ASP A 687 14.44 -2.54 -5.96
N LEU A 688 13.88 -1.43 -6.47
CA LEU A 688 12.44 -1.16 -6.43
C LEU A 688 11.66 -1.84 -7.56
N ALA A 689 12.32 -2.23 -8.65
CA ALA A 689 11.72 -2.98 -9.75
C ALA A 689 11.53 -4.46 -9.42
N THR A 690 12.06 -4.92 -8.27
CA THR A 690 11.91 -6.33 -7.82
C THR A 690 10.51 -6.63 -7.29
N ASP A 691 9.77 -5.61 -6.83
CA ASP A 691 8.43 -5.74 -6.25
C ASP A 691 7.45 -4.69 -6.83
N GLY A 692 7.79 -4.07 -7.97
CA GLY A 692 7.07 -2.91 -8.52
C GLY A 692 7.63 -2.38 -9.82
N GLU A 693 7.17 -1.21 -10.27
CA GLU A 693 7.64 -0.58 -11.51
C GLU A 693 8.50 0.65 -11.21
N ALA A 694 9.80 0.58 -11.51
CA ALA A 694 10.71 1.70 -11.34
C ALA A 694 11.67 1.83 -12.51
N SER A 695 11.90 3.06 -12.96
CA SER A 695 12.89 3.39 -14.00
C SER A 695 13.81 4.50 -13.53
N ALA A 696 15.10 4.39 -13.83
CA ALA A 696 16.11 5.36 -13.46
C ALA A 696 16.47 6.30 -14.62
N VAL A 697 16.73 7.56 -14.31
CA VAL A 697 17.26 8.56 -15.25
C VAL A 697 18.44 9.28 -14.61
N THR A 698 19.63 9.07 -15.16
CA THR A 698 20.82 9.81 -14.77
C THR A 698 20.83 11.16 -15.49
N ALA A 699 20.52 12.24 -14.78
CA ALA A 699 20.41 13.58 -15.36
C ALA A 699 20.87 14.68 -14.40
N ASP A 700 21.55 15.69 -14.93
CA ASP A 700 21.89 16.89 -14.19
C ASP A 700 20.76 17.93 -14.25
N LEU A 701 20.05 18.06 -13.13
CA LEU A 701 18.91 18.96 -12.99
C LEU A 701 19.31 20.42 -12.74
N GLU A 702 20.60 20.73 -12.57
CA GLU A 702 21.10 22.12 -12.62
C GLU A 702 21.03 22.68 -14.06
N SER A 703 20.58 21.88 -15.03
CA SER A 703 20.31 22.30 -16.40
C SER A 703 18.85 22.09 -16.80
N SER A 704 18.30 23.04 -17.56
CA SER A 704 16.96 22.88 -18.15
C SER A 704 16.87 21.69 -19.12
N ALA A 705 17.96 21.37 -19.82
CA ALA A 705 18.03 20.20 -20.70
C ALA A 705 17.90 18.88 -19.92
N GLY A 706 18.51 18.79 -18.73
CA GLY A 706 18.36 17.64 -17.84
C GLY A 706 16.91 17.46 -17.39
N ALA A 707 16.24 18.53 -16.98
CA ALA A 707 14.83 18.48 -16.59
C ALA A 707 13.92 17.98 -17.72
N VAL A 708 14.12 18.49 -18.94
CA VAL A 708 13.39 18.05 -20.14
C VAL A 708 13.68 16.57 -20.46
N ALA A 709 14.91 16.11 -20.27
CA ALA A 709 15.27 14.70 -20.48
C ALA A 709 14.52 13.77 -19.51
N VAL A 710 14.39 14.14 -18.24
CA VAL A 710 13.63 13.37 -17.24
C VAL A 710 12.14 13.28 -17.62
N VAL A 711 11.51 14.40 -17.98
CA VAL A 711 10.10 14.41 -18.41
C VAL A 711 9.92 13.57 -19.66
N ARG A 712 10.79 13.70 -20.66
CA ARG A 712 10.73 12.88 -21.89
C ARG A 712 10.85 11.39 -21.58
N HIS A 713 11.76 11.01 -20.69
CA HIS A 713 11.91 9.61 -20.28
C HIS A 713 10.65 9.08 -19.62
N ALA A 714 10.05 9.84 -18.69
CA ALA A 714 8.80 9.44 -18.03
C ALA A 714 7.66 9.22 -19.03
N LEU A 715 7.49 10.13 -20.00
CA LEU A 715 6.48 10.01 -21.05
C LEU A 715 6.77 8.87 -22.03
N ALA A 716 8.03 8.63 -22.38
CA ALA A 716 8.40 7.50 -23.23
C ALA A 716 8.17 6.15 -22.53
N THR A 717 8.37 6.09 -21.21
CA THR A 717 8.26 4.85 -20.44
C THR A 717 6.81 4.53 -20.06
N TYR A 718 6.08 5.52 -19.55
CA TYR A 718 4.75 5.30 -18.96
C TYR A 718 3.62 6.11 -19.60
N GLY A 719 3.93 6.95 -20.60
CA GLY A 719 2.94 7.73 -21.35
C GLY A 719 2.36 8.95 -20.63
N ARG A 720 2.64 9.13 -19.33
CA ARG A 720 2.05 10.20 -18.49
C ARG A 720 2.88 10.51 -17.25
N ILE A 721 2.62 11.63 -16.60
CA ILE A 721 3.17 11.99 -15.27
C ILE A 721 2.03 12.45 -14.35
N ASP A 722 1.73 11.71 -13.29
CA ASP A 722 0.66 12.06 -12.35
C ASP A 722 1.15 12.95 -11.21
N VAL A 723 2.38 12.68 -10.74
CA VAL A 723 2.99 13.40 -9.61
C VAL A 723 4.45 13.73 -9.92
N LEU A 724 4.87 14.95 -9.64
CA LEU A 724 6.27 15.37 -9.61
C LEU A 724 6.67 15.70 -8.16
N ILE A 725 7.74 15.07 -7.67
CA ILE A 725 8.36 15.36 -6.38
C ILE A 725 9.74 15.98 -6.63
N ASN A 726 9.83 17.28 -6.37
CA ASN A 726 11.08 18.04 -6.49
C ASN A 726 11.86 18.00 -5.18
N ASN A 727 12.86 17.12 -5.08
CA ASN A 727 13.64 16.92 -3.85
C ASN A 727 15.13 17.33 -3.96
N VAL A 728 15.65 17.59 -5.17
CA VAL A 728 17.03 18.07 -5.33
C VAL A 728 17.29 19.35 -4.52
N GLY A 729 18.40 19.36 -3.78
CA GLY A 729 18.87 20.53 -3.04
C GLY A 729 19.69 20.16 -1.80
N GLY A 730 19.74 21.11 -0.87
CA GLY A 730 20.40 20.98 0.42
C GLY A 730 21.65 21.84 0.51
N ALA A 731 21.85 22.46 1.67
CA ALA A 731 22.98 23.38 1.90
C ALA A 731 24.32 22.71 1.59
N ILE A 732 25.16 23.47 0.90
CA ILE A 732 26.51 23.12 0.48
C ILE A 732 27.49 23.61 1.53
N ASN A 733 27.40 24.89 1.89
CA ASN A 733 28.34 25.58 2.75
C ASN A 733 27.70 26.05 4.06
N PHE A 734 28.50 26.05 5.12
CA PHE A 734 28.09 26.41 6.48
C PHE A 734 29.07 27.42 7.09
N LYS A 735 28.79 28.71 6.94
CA LYS A 735 29.63 29.83 7.41
C LYS A 735 28.84 31.14 7.48
N PRO A 736 29.30 32.18 8.20
CA PRO A 736 28.67 33.50 8.19
C PRO A 736 28.54 34.04 6.76
N PHE A 737 27.49 34.81 6.47
CA PHE A 737 27.19 35.25 5.10
C PHE A 737 28.34 36.03 4.44
N ILE A 738 29.07 36.82 5.22
CA ILE A 738 30.21 37.61 4.76
C ILE A 738 31.38 36.76 4.24
N GLU A 739 31.42 35.46 4.58
CA GLU A 739 32.47 34.53 4.18
C GLU A 739 32.12 33.76 2.90
N PHE A 740 30.92 33.94 2.36
CA PHE A 740 30.53 33.34 1.09
C PHE A 740 31.14 34.10 -0.09
N THR A 741 31.71 33.34 -1.01
CA THR A 741 32.14 33.83 -2.32
C THR A 741 30.97 33.87 -3.31
N ASP A 742 31.08 34.69 -4.35
CA ASP A 742 30.07 34.78 -5.41
C ASP A 742 29.77 33.43 -6.07
N SER A 743 30.78 32.58 -6.24
CA SER A 743 30.61 31.24 -6.82
C SER A 743 29.84 30.31 -5.89
N GLU A 744 30.09 30.35 -4.58
CA GLU A 744 29.36 29.55 -3.60
C GLU A 744 27.89 30.00 -3.49
N ILE A 745 27.64 31.32 -3.52
CA ILE A 745 26.27 31.85 -3.54
C ILE A 745 25.53 31.34 -4.78
N ARG A 746 26.15 31.44 -5.97
CA ARG A 746 25.54 30.95 -7.21
C ARG A 746 25.29 29.45 -7.16
N ALA A 747 26.23 28.65 -6.66
CA ALA A 747 26.10 27.21 -6.55
C ALA A 747 24.95 26.77 -5.62
N GLU A 748 24.72 27.51 -4.52
CA GLU A 748 23.59 27.26 -3.62
C GLU A 748 22.23 27.50 -4.32
N ILE A 749 22.13 28.62 -5.06
CA ILE A 749 20.93 28.98 -5.81
C ILE A 749 20.67 27.99 -6.95
N GLU A 750 21.69 27.66 -7.73
CA GLU A 750 21.55 26.77 -8.88
C GLU A 750 21.03 25.39 -8.43
N ARG A 751 21.67 24.81 -7.43
CA ARG A 751 21.29 23.48 -6.95
C ARG A 751 19.96 23.44 -6.21
N SER A 752 19.68 24.43 -5.37
CA SER A 752 18.51 24.35 -4.48
C SER A 752 17.26 25.00 -5.06
N LEU A 753 17.35 25.98 -5.96
CA LEU A 753 16.19 26.68 -6.52
C LEU A 753 16.00 26.39 -8.02
N MET A 754 17.06 26.50 -8.82
CA MET A 754 16.93 26.39 -10.28
C MET A 754 16.49 25.00 -10.72
N THR A 755 16.96 23.95 -10.05
CA THR A 755 16.53 22.56 -10.26
C THR A 755 15.00 22.39 -10.16
N THR A 756 14.37 23.01 -9.16
CA THR A 756 12.91 22.97 -8.95
C THR A 756 12.18 23.79 -10.02
N LEU A 757 12.68 24.97 -10.37
CA LEU A 757 12.14 25.80 -11.45
C LEU A 757 12.15 25.07 -12.80
N TYR A 758 13.27 24.45 -13.16
CA TYR A 758 13.41 23.74 -14.43
C TYR A 758 12.49 22.53 -14.50
N MET A 759 12.39 21.73 -13.44
CA MET A 759 11.52 20.57 -13.39
C MET A 759 10.04 20.95 -13.44
N ALA A 760 9.61 21.95 -12.66
CA ALA A 760 8.23 22.45 -12.70
C ALA A 760 7.89 22.97 -14.10
N ARG A 761 8.75 23.80 -14.70
CA ARG A 761 8.57 24.31 -16.06
C ARG A 761 8.50 23.19 -17.11
N ALA A 762 9.28 22.14 -16.94
CA ALA A 762 9.32 21.03 -17.89
C ALA A 762 8.06 20.14 -17.83
N VAL A 763 7.49 19.92 -16.63
CA VAL A 763 6.33 19.01 -16.46
C VAL A 763 4.99 19.68 -16.76
N LEU A 764 4.86 20.99 -16.49
CA LEU A 764 3.58 21.72 -16.57
C LEU A 764 2.83 21.56 -17.91
N PRO A 765 3.47 21.64 -19.09
CA PRO A 765 2.74 21.48 -20.36
C PRO A 765 1.98 20.15 -20.47
N GLU A 766 2.52 19.06 -19.92
CA GLU A 766 1.84 17.76 -19.94
C GLU A 766 0.66 17.71 -18.96
N MET A 767 0.86 18.21 -17.73
CA MET A 767 -0.18 18.25 -16.72
C MET A 767 -1.36 19.16 -17.14
N VAL A 768 -1.06 20.31 -17.76
CA VAL A 768 -2.08 21.24 -18.30
C VAL A 768 -2.85 20.57 -19.44
N GLY A 769 -2.16 19.89 -20.36
CA GLY A 769 -2.80 19.17 -21.45
C GLY A 769 -3.77 18.08 -20.97
N ARG A 770 -3.47 17.46 -19.82
CA ARG A 770 -4.32 16.43 -19.18
C ARG A 770 -5.33 17.00 -18.18
N ARG A 771 -5.20 18.27 -17.82
CA ARG A 771 -5.97 18.96 -16.79
C ARG A 771 -5.95 18.25 -15.42
N SER A 772 -4.80 17.69 -15.08
CA SER A 772 -4.59 16.92 -13.85
C SER A 772 -3.10 16.81 -13.55
N GLY A 773 -2.73 16.97 -12.29
CA GLY A 773 -1.36 16.70 -11.83
C GLY A 773 -1.10 17.21 -10.42
N VAL A 774 -0.09 16.65 -9.76
CA VAL A 774 0.37 17.12 -8.45
C VAL A 774 1.86 17.42 -8.49
N ILE A 775 2.26 18.60 -8.02
CA ILE A 775 3.66 18.96 -7.83
C ILE A 775 3.90 19.15 -6.33
N VAL A 776 4.80 18.34 -5.77
CA VAL A 776 5.27 18.47 -4.39
C VAL A 776 6.71 18.97 -4.40
N ASN A 777 6.92 20.19 -3.91
CA ASN A 777 8.25 20.77 -3.77
C ASN A 777 8.81 20.52 -2.36
N VAL A 778 10.01 19.96 -2.26
CA VAL A 778 10.70 19.82 -0.97
C VAL A 778 11.53 21.09 -0.72
N SER A 779 10.95 21.97 0.09
CA SER A 779 11.58 23.20 0.57
C SER A 779 12.49 22.92 1.78
N SER A 780 12.47 23.77 2.82
CA SER A 780 13.09 23.52 4.12
C SER A 780 12.52 24.47 5.16
N ALA A 781 12.48 24.04 6.43
CA ALA A 781 12.22 24.95 7.54
C ALA A 781 13.34 26.01 7.65
N ALA A 782 14.56 25.73 7.19
CA ALA A 782 15.71 26.63 7.28
C ALA A 782 15.66 27.88 6.37
N THR A 783 14.48 28.41 6.06
CA THR A 783 14.33 29.73 5.39
C THR A 783 14.82 30.90 6.26
N ARG A 784 15.01 30.69 7.56
CA ARG A 784 15.66 31.63 8.50
C ARG A 784 16.88 30.99 9.18
N GLY A 785 17.56 30.10 8.46
CA GLY A 785 18.74 29.38 8.96
C GLY A 785 20.01 30.25 9.01
N ILE A 786 20.75 30.16 10.12
CA ILE A 786 22.06 30.81 10.25
C ILE A 786 23.15 30.00 9.55
N ASN A 787 24.23 30.68 9.18
CA ASN A 787 25.39 30.12 8.51
C ASN A 787 25.13 29.42 7.16
N ARG A 788 23.92 29.55 6.59
CA ARG A 788 23.52 28.96 5.29
C ARG A 788 22.56 29.88 4.54
N ILE A 789 22.81 31.18 4.57
CA ILE A 789 21.87 32.21 4.09
C ILE A 789 21.51 32.06 2.59
N PRO A 790 22.44 31.80 1.66
CA PRO A 790 22.07 31.58 0.25
C PRO A 790 21.13 30.38 0.05
N TYR A 791 21.36 29.30 0.78
CA TYR A 791 20.43 28.15 0.81
C TYR A 791 19.05 28.55 1.37
N SER A 792 19.04 29.33 2.45
CA SER A 792 17.81 29.83 3.08
C SER A 792 16.99 30.67 2.09
N ALA A 793 17.66 31.55 1.33
CA ALA A 793 17.05 32.34 0.27
C ALA A 793 16.52 31.46 -0.88
N ALA A 794 17.28 30.43 -1.31
CA ALA A 794 16.86 29.47 -2.32
C ALA A 794 15.55 28.76 -1.91
N LYS A 795 15.48 28.25 -0.68
CA LYS A 795 14.29 27.56 -0.15
C LYS A 795 13.10 28.52 0.08
N GLY A 796 13.36 29.77 0.46
CA GLY A 796 12.34 30.83 0.44
C GLY A 796 11.77 31.07 -0.97
N GLY A 797 12.62 30.99 -2.00
CA GLY A 797 12.21 31.03 -3.40
C GLY A 797 11.29 29.87 -3.79
N ILE A 798 11.53 28.65 -3.28
CA ILE A 798 10.64 27.50 -3.49
C ILE A 798 9.27 27.73 -2.85
N ASN A 799 9.21 28.34 -1.66
CA ASN A 799 7.94 28.67 -1.01
C ASN A 799 7.12 29.63 -1.87
N ALA A 800 7.75 30.68 -2.40
CA ALA A 800 7.11 31.62 -3.31
C ALA A 800 6.68 30.97 -4.63
N LEU A 801 7.55 30.14 -5.23
CA LEU A 801 7.25 29.38 -6.44
C LEU A 801 6.02 28.49 -6.27
N THR A 802 5.92 27.80 -5.13
CA THR A 802 4.80 26.90 -4.80
C THR A 802 3.48 27.65 -4.78
N ALA A 803 3.42 28.81 -4.10
CA ALA A 803 2.23 29.63 -4.03
C ALA A 803 1.83 30.20 -5.40
N SER A 804 2.81 30.70 -6.17
CA SER A 804 2.55 31.27 -7.50
C SER A 804 2.05 30.23 -8.51
N LEU A 805 2.67 29.05 -8.56
CA LEU A 805 2.23 27.98 -9.45
C LEU A 805 0.85 27.45 -9.07
N ALA A 806 0.55 27.33 -7.77
CA ALA A 806 -0.78 26.94 -7.32
C ALA A 806 -1.84 27.95 -7.77
N LEU A 807 -1.55 29.25 -7.65
CA LEU A 807 -2.48 30.31 -8.08
C LEU A 807 -2.69 30.30 -9.60
N GLU A 808 -1.63 30.07 -10.37
CA GLU A 808 -1.66 30.12 -11.83
C GLU A 808 -2.33 28.90 -12.47
N TYR A 809 -2.16 27.69 -11.90
CA TYR A 809 -2.55 26.43 -12.54
C TYR A 809 -3.68 25.65 -11.86
N ALA A 810 -4.29 26.18 -10.79
CA ALA A 810 -5.41 25.53 -10.11
C ALA A 810 -6.62 25.30 -11.04
N ASP A 811 -6.93 26.26 -11.92
CA ASP A 811 -8.04 26.15 -12.89
C ASP A 811 -7.81 25.05 -13.94
N ASP A 812 -6.56 24.60 -14.09
CA ASP A 812 -6.19 23.44 -14.92
C ASP A 812 -6.17 22.12 -14.14
N GLY A 813 -6.68 22.09 -12.90
CA GLY A 813 -6.73 20.87 -12.09
C GLY A 813 -5.36 20.43 -11.56
N ILE A 814 -4.37 21.35 -11.54
CA ILE A 814 -3.02 21.05 -11.06
C ILE A 814 -2.87 21.56 -9.63
N ARG A 815 -2.43 20.66 -8.76
CA ARG A 815 -2.20 20.95 -7.35
C ARG A 815 -0.72 21.15 -7.09
N VAL A 816 -0.34 22.26 -6.45
CA VAL A 816 1.06 22.56 -6.14
C VAL A 816 1.20 22.83 -4.66
N VAL A 817 2.05 22.05 -3.99
CA VAL A 817 2.26 22.07 -2.54
C VAL A 817 3.73 21.92 -2.22
N ALA A 818 4.12 22.23 -0.98
CA ALA A 818 5.47 22.01 -0.52
C ALA A 818 5.52 21.42 0.88
N THR A 819 6.55 20.60 1.14
CA THR A 819 6.99 20.32 2.51
C THR A 819 8.20 21.18 2.85
N ALA A 820 8.37 21.50 4.13
CA ALA A 820 9.53 22.22 4.65
C ALA A 820 10.21 21.38 5.74
N PRO A 821 11.10 20.44 5.35
CA PRO A 821 11.84 19.61 6.29
C PRO A 821 12.76 20.42 7.22
N GLY A 822 12.80 20.02 8.49
CA GLY A 822 13.79 20.45 9.48
C GLY A 822 15.07 19.61 9.46
N GLY A 823 15.86 19.71 10.54
CA GLY A 823 16.99 18.81 10.76
C GLY A 823 16.53 17.35 10.67
N THR A 824 17.17 16.58 9.80
CA THR A 824 16.77 15.19 9.51
C THR A 824 17.96 14.28 9.76
N GLU A 825 17.73 13.26 10.58
CA GLU A 825 18.68 12.18 10.84
C GLU A 825 18.70 11.25 9.62
N ALA A 826 19.88 11.08 9.05
CA ALA A 826 20.10 10.28 7.86
C ALA A 826 21.48 9.61 7.93
N PRO A 827 21.66 8.45 7.30
CA PRO A 827 22.97 7.81 7.19
C PRO A 827 24.02 8.72 6.54
N PRO A 828 25.32 8.43 6.73
CA PRO A 828 26.39 9.11 6.02
C PRO A 828 26.12 9.15 4.51
N ARG A 829 26.35 10.31 3.90
CA ARG A 829 26.03 10.49 2.48
C ARG A 829 26.95 9.65 1.60
N ARG A 830 26.35 8.86 0.71
CA ARG A 830 27.05 8.16 -0.37
C ARG A 830 27.48 9.13 -1.46
N ILE A 831 26.66 10.15 -1.73
CA ILE A 831 26.94 11.17 -2.75
C ILE A 831 27.20 12.50 -2.05
N SER A 832 28.44 12.97 -2.16
CA SER A 832 28.81 14.27 -1.62
C SER A 832 28.03 15.40 -2.29
N ARG A 833 27.67 16.38 -1.48
CA ARG A 833 27.10 17.66 -1.92
C ARG A 833 28.20 18.67 -2.25
N GLY A 834 29.48 18.31 -2.18
CA GLY A 834 30.58 19.27 -2.30
C GLY A 834 30.70 20.19 -1.07
N THR A 835 30.18 19.75 0.08
CA THR A 835 30.39 20.46 1.36
C THR A 835 31.86 20.35 1.73
N PRO A 836 32.57 21.47 1.97
CA PRO A 836 33.97 21.44 2.38
C PRO A 836 34.16 20.77 3.75
N GLU A 837 35.28 20.08 3.93
CA GLU A 837 35.70 19.60 5.24
C GLU A 837 36.03 20.78 6.17
N GLN A 838 35.67 20.66 7.45
CA GLN A 838 35.96 21.66 8.48
C GLN A 838 37.39 21.48 8.99
N LYS A 839 38.31 22.34 8.58
CA LYS A 839 39.74 22.21 8.89
C LYS A 839 40.11 22.98 10.16
N THR A 840 39.46 24.10 10.41
CA THR A 840 39.75 24.99 11.54
C THR A 840 38.69 24.89 12.64
N ASP A 841 39.05 25.31 13.87
CA ASP A 841 38.08 25.41 14.97
C ASP A 841 36.91 26.34 14.62
N VAL A 842 37.20 27.45 13.93
CA VAL A 842 36.21 28.42 13.49
C VAL A 842 35.18 27.80 12.54
N GLU A 843 35.63 26.99 11.57
CA GLU A 843 34.72 26.28 10.65
C GLU A 843 33.88 25.23 11.38
N ARG A 844 34.46 24.54 12.38
CA ARG A 844 33.72 23.61 13.24
C ARG A 844 32.66 24.34 14.06
N ASP A 845 32.98 25.51 14.61
CA ASP A 845 32.03 26.32 15.39
C ASP A 845 30.88 26.84 14.52
N TRP A 846 31.17 27.29 13.29
CA TRP A 846 30.13 27.69 12.34
C TRP A 846 29.20 26.54 11.97
N PHE A 847 29.76 25.35 11.79
CA PHE A 847 28.99 24.14 11.55
C PHE A 847 28.18 23.77 12.80
N GLN A 848 28.75 23.77 13.99
CA GLN A 848 28.02 23.44 15.21
C GLN A 848 26.86 24.42 15.47
N ALA A 849 27.06 25.72 15.25
CA ALA A 849 26.04 26.74 15.50
C ALA A 849 24.73 26.51 14.71
N HIS A 850 24.79 26.00 13.46
CA HIS A 850 23.56 25.71 12.72
C HIS A 850 22.84 24.47 13.25
N ILE A 851 23.58 23.49 13.80
CA ILE A 851 23.03 22.31 14.47
C ILE A 851 22.31 22.77 15.73
N ASP A 852 22.99 23.58 16.54
CA ASP A 852 22.46 24.13 17.79
C ASP A 852 21.19 24.97 17.53
N GLN A 853 21.19 25.80 16.49
CA GLN A 853 19.96 26.51 16.07
C GLN A 853 18.85 25.51 15.74
N THR A 854 19.14 24.52 14.89
CA THR A 854 18.12 23.57 14.39
C THR A 854 17.50 22.74 15.53
N ILE A 855 18.32 22.28 16.48
CA ILE A 855 17.83 21.57 17.67
C ILE A 855 17.12 22.54 18.62
N GLY A 856 17.67 23.74 18.79
CA GLY A 856 17.16 24.77 19.69
C GLY A 856 15.80 25.33 19.27
N SER A 857 15.53 25.51 17.98
CA SER A 857 14.26 26.02 17.44
C SER A 857 13.18 24.94 17.38
N SER A 858 13.55 23.68 17.10
CA SER A 858 12.63 22.54 17.16
C SER A 858 11.97 22.43 18.54
N LEU A 859 10.64 22.34 18.60
CA LEU A 859 9.92 22.13 19.87
C LEU A 859 10.16 20.73 20.42
N LEU A 860 10.45 19.76 19.54
CA LEU A 860 10.77 18.38 19.91
C LEU A 860 12.25 18.15 20.26
N LYS A 861 13.12 19.17 20.08
CA LYS A 861 14.55 19.14 20.47
C LYS A 861 15.35 17.97 19.90
N ARG A 862 14.95 17.46 18.74
CA ARG A 862 15.64 16.41 17.99
C ARG A 862 15.52 16.61 16.49
N TYR A 863 16.33 15.88 15.74
CA TYR A 863 16.13 15.73 14.30
C TYR A 863 14.94 14.79 14.03
N GLY A 864 14.27 15.01 12.91
CA GLY A 864 13.25 14.10 12.38
C GLY A 864 13.88 12.92 11.66
N THR A 865 13.13 11.83 11.47
CA THR A 865 13.59 10.67 10.71
C THR A 865 13.26 10.81 9.22
N LEU A 866 13.92 10.00 8.37
CA LEU A 866 13.59 9.94 6.94
C LEU A 866 12.13 9.52 6.70
N ASP A 867 11.58 8.61 7.50
CA ASP A 867 10.18 8.19 7.41
C ASP A 867 9.21 9.33 7.73
N GLU A 868 9.51 10.16 8.75
CA GLU A 868 8.70 11.33 9.10
C GLU A 868 8.64 12.33 7.95
N GLN A 869 9.76 12.55 7.24
CA GLN A 869 9.83 13.43 6.07
C GLN A 869 9.08 12.83 4.86
N ALA A 870 9.33 11.56 4.55
CA ALA A 870 8.70 10.87 3.44
C ALA A 870 7.18 10.76 3.62
N ALA A 871 6.70 10.58 4.85
CA ALA A 871 5.28 10.52 5.17
C ALA A 871 4.50 11.77 4.75
N ALA A 872 5.01 12.94 5.12
CA ALA A 872 4.38 14.19 4.78
C ALA A 872 4.39 14.45 3.26
N ILE A 873 5.49 14.09 2.58
CA ILE A 873 5.60 14.20 1.12
C ILE A 873 4.57 13.29 0.44
N CYS A 874 4.46 12.03 0.86
CA CYS A 874 3.52 11.06 0.29
C CYS A 874 2.06 11.48 0.53
N PHE A 875 1.72 11.94 1.74
CA PHE A 875 0.40 12.47 2.04
C PHE A 875 0.04 13.63 1.10
N LEU A 876 0.91 14.65 1.00
CA LEU A 876 0.69 15.79 0.13
C LEU A 876 0.65 15.44 -1.36
N ALA A 877 1.38 14.42 -1.80
CA ALA A 877 1.36 13.92 -3.17
C ALA A 877 0.05 13.19 -3.53
N SER A 878 -0.66 12.66 -2.54
CA SER A 878 -1.80 11.77 -2.75
C SER A 878 -3.15 12.46 -2.89
N ASP A 879 -4.17 11.68 -3.27
CA ASP A 879 -5.55 12.14 -3.36
C ASP A 879 -6.18 12.42 -1.98
N GLU A 880 -5.57 11.98 -0.86
CA GLU A 880 -6.00 12.34 0.50
C GLU A 880 -5.81 13.85 0.78
N ALA A 881 -4.88 14.50 0.08
CA ALA A 881 -4.62 15.94 0.16
C ALA A 881 -5.29 16.72 -0.99
N SER A 882 -6.34 16.18 -1.62
CA SER A 882 -6.94 16.74 -2.85
C SER A 882 -7.42 18.19 -2.73
N TYR A 883 -7.70 18.68 -1.52
CA TYR A 883 -8.13 20.05 -1.24
C TYR A 883 -7.02 20.96 -0.67
N ILE A 884 -5.76 20.51 -0.66
CA ILE A 884 -4.61 21.27 -0.16
C ILE A 884 -3.75 21.72 -1.34
N THR A 885 -3.72 23.03 -1.62
CA THR A 885 -2.86 23.64 -2.66
C THR A 885 -2.27 24.97 -2.16
N GLY A 886 -1.17 25.42 -2.75
CA GLY A 886 -0.49 26.68 -2.42
C GLY A 886 0.14 26.73 -1.02
N THR A 887 0.12 25.62 -0.29
CA THR A 887 0.55 25.54 1.12
C THR A 887 1.96 24.97 1.23
N VAL A 888 2.72 25.48 2.21
CA VAL A 888 3.99 24.92 2.66
C VAL A 888 3.77 24.29 4.03
N LEU A 889 3.99 22.98 4.15
CA LEU A 889 3.83 22.23 5.39
C LEU A 889 5.19 22.04 6.10
N PRO A 890 5.44 22.68 7.26
CA PRO A 890 6.65 22.44 8.04
C PRO A 890 6.68 21.04 8.65
N VAL A 891 7.77 20.31 8.42
CA VAL A 891 8.00 18.96 8.96
C VAL A 891 9.30 19.01 9.78
N ALA A 892 9.26 19.79 10.86
CA ALA A 892 10.45 20.23 11.59
C ALA A 892 10.25 20.23 13.12
N GLY A 893 9.41 19.34 13.65
CA GLY A 893 9.20 19.22 15.10
C GLY A 893 8.64 20.50 15.75
N GLY A 894 7.82 21.26 15.03
CA GLY A 894 7.25 22.53 15.48
C GLY A 894 8.04 23.78 15.10
N ASP A 895 9.20 23.62 14.46
CA ASP A 895 9.94 24.76 13.89
C ASP A 895 9.25 25.28 12.63
N LEU A 896 8.98 26.58 12.58
CA LEU A 896 8.38 27.28 11.43
C LEU A 896 9.43 28.05 10.61
N GLY A 897 10.69 28.07 11.07
CA GLY A 897 11.86 28.50 10.33
C GLY A 897 12.81 29.43 11.06
#